data_AF-A0A836U7D2-F1
#
_entry.id   AF-A0A836U7D2-F1
#
_cell.length_a   1.000
_cell.length_b   1.000
_cell.length_c   1.000
_cell.angle_alpha   90.00
_cell.angle_beta   90.00
_cell.angle_gamma   90.00
#
_symmetry.space_group_name_H-M   'P 1'
#
loop_
_entity.id
_entity.type
_entity.pdbx_description
1 polymer ?
#
loop_
_entity_poly.entity_id
_entity_poly.type
_entity_poly.pdbx_seq_one_letter_code
_entity_poly.pdbx_strand_id
1 'polypeptide(L)'
;MRLSRFLSGYLLAALGFFVFLSLSSRFVAPDESQSPTERTAGEVAAIKAVRDVGLDYDNPLVLHRQVDYSTGEVAMWYPQREAPILADLVADGKLPPVAERVGQEPAVMEGVDGIGRYGGTWMRIARTPAEVRWIGYRGSGSTLLRFSPYGEPLVPHVAKSFTVSPDNTEFVFELRRGMKWSDGHPFTADDILYWWQREANDTAVLSQPPEFMRIRGRAGHVEKLDNYRVKFTFPEPNSLFLSKLARGLEVANCPAHYLSQYHPTIGDSAKINRRIEARKLPGRIAAYTDVKNYLNPEHPRLWPWLYRTYKSSPPQTAVRNPYYWVVDTQGNQLPYIDRILFKLRSADMIHLALSNGEASMQWQWDLAKSYTLAMEQRSAGDFDIYHWFGGENLFVVYPNINRRVDADRPETAHKNALLNDKHFRQALSLAINRQAIIDADYNGQSVPSAVSPEPGTPYYEPTLYRSFVDYDPARANRLLDEIGLTSRDREGFRTYLDGTRMVFYLSLSSDDTGIGPSQFIVDDWAHVGVRVLIRNESRALWSTKAQALEHDFNAWSGNGNFPALWPEAYVPIENCGFARGFARWYAQGGLYGPIPPERAGGCVEPPVGHPLRQAMEIYDRYRAESEPEKQQVIFKEILKIAAENVWTFNVASPQPSLVVVKDDFRNVPRKAIHTFLMMSPANTGIETYYHENPYDSPGAVEQMKAAILKPTLPPDVPAAEGSETDSGLKLGSVIRFMLIGIIGLLVILTAVKHPYIGRRLLIMAPTLVIISLVTFFIIQLPPGDFLTVRIMQLRLEGNEQALQEIEELQRLFSMDESVSQQYARWLGLPWFFSFDEKDEGLLQGHMGRSMEDRRAVNDIVGDRILLTVLISLGTILFTWAMAIPIGIYSAVRQYSIGDYILTFIGFIGMCVPGFLLALLLIFASGEWFGVRITGLFSSQYGAQPEWSWGKVADLLQHIWVPVVVLGVGGTASMIRIMRANLLDELKKPYVVTARAKGVRPMRLLFKYPVRMALNPFVSGIGGLFPQLVSGGAIVGIVMSLPTVGPLMLSSLMSEDMFLAGSMLMVLSMLGVLGTLASDLLLLWIDPRIRFGGGER
;
A
#
# COMPACT_ATOMS: atom_id res chain seq x y z
N MET A 1 66.11 -3.90 0.11
CA MET A 1 65.95 -4.92 -0.96
C MET A 1 64.71 -5.82 -0.80
N ARG A 2 64.34 -6.31 0.40
CA ARG A 2 63.11 -7.12 0.60
C ARG A 2 61.79 -6.33 0.46
N LEU A 3 61.76 -5.06 0.86
CA LEU A 3 60.56 -4.21 0.74
C LEU A 3 60.22 -3.87 -0.71
N SER A 4 61.22 -3.64 -1.58
CA SER A 4 60.96 -3.33 -2.99
C SER A 4 60.47 -4.56 -3.76
N ARG A 5 60.95 -5.77 -3.42
CA ARG A 5 60.42 -7.03 -3.99
C ARG A 5 58.99 -7.33 -3.57
N PHE A 6 58.61 -6.95 -2.35
CA PHE A 6 57.24 -7.11 -1.85
C PHE A 6 56.28 -6.09 -2.51
N LEU A 7 56.70 -4.84 -2.63
CA LEU A 7 55.95 -3.78 -3.34
C LEU A 7 55.83 -4.07 -4.83
N SER A 8 56.89 -4.56 -5.48
CA SER A 8 56.83 -4.93 -6.90
C SER A 8 55.93 -6.15 -7.15
N GLY A 9 55.88 -7.11 -6.23
CA GLY A 9 54.95 -8.25 -6.31
C GLY A 9 53.49 -7.83 -6.16
N TYR A 10 53.21 -6.88 -5.26
CA TYR A 10 51.87 -6.29 -5.11
C TYR A 10 51.46 -5.46 -6.33
N LEU A 11 52.39 -4.67 -6.89
CA LEU A 11 52.16 -3.92 -8.13
C LEU A 11 51.90 -4.86 -9.31
N LEU A 12 52.64 -5.96 -9.44
CA LEU A 12 52.42 -6.96 -10.50
C LEU A 12 51.10 -7.72 -10.32
N ALA A 13 50.71 -8.05 -9.09
CA ALA A 13 49.42 -8.69 -8.81
C ALA A 13 48.25 -7.72 -9.03
N ALA A 14 48.39 -6.46 -8.62
CA ALA A 14 47.41 -5.41 -8.87
C ALA A 14 47.30 -5.12 -10.38
N LEU A 15 48.42 -5.05 -11.10
CA LEU A 15 48.43 -4.90 -12.56
C LEU A 15 47.81 -6.11 -13.25
N GLY A 16 48.13 -7.33 -12.79
CA GLY A 16 47.52 -8.57 -13.30
C GLY A 16 46.01 -8.62 -13.06
N PHE A 17 45.54 -8.16 -11.90
CA PHE A 17 44.11 -8.04 -11.59
C PHE A 17 43.44 -6.93 -12.42
N PHE A 18 44.10 -5.80 -12.65
CA PHE A 18 43.62 -4.72 -13.52
C PHE A 18 43.58 -5.13 -14.99
N VAL A 19 44.55 -5.93 -15.45
CA VAL A 19 44.59 -6.50 -16.79
C VAL A 19 43.52 -7.57 -16.94
N PHE A 20 43.31 -8.42 -15.93
CA PHE A 20 42.22 -9.40 -15.92
C PHE A 20 40.85 -8.69 -15.93
N LEU A 21 40.63 -7.66 -15.12
CA LEU A 21 39.41 -6.85 -15.11
C LEU A 21 39.20 -6.10 -16.44
N SER A 22 40.25 -5.54 -17.05
CA SER A 22 40.12 -4.85 -18.33
C SER A 22 39.96 -5.79 -19.54
N LEU A 23 40.50 -7.01 -19.47
CA LEU A 23 40.26 -8.05 -20.47
C LEU A 23 38.87 -8.67 -20.31
N SER A 24 38.45 -9.00 -19.08
CA SER A 24 37.09 -9.49 -18.81
C SER A 24 36.03 -8.41 -19.07
N SER A 25 36.32 -7.13 -18.81
CA SER A 25 35.43 -6.04 -19.22
C SER A 25 35.34 -5.92 -20.74
N ARG A 26 36.27 -6.44 -21.54
CA ARG A 26 36.13 -6.50 -23.01
C ARG A 26 35.30 -7.70 -23.48
N PHE A 27 35.20 -8.76 -22.67
CA PHE A 27 34.29 -9.88 -22.93
C PHE A 27 32.86 -9.61 -22.43
N VAL A 28 32.70 -8.65 -21.51
CA VAL A 28 31.40 -8.22 -20.95
C VAL A 28 31.00 -6.82 -21.43
N ALA A 29 31.90 -6.07 -22.08
CA ALA A 29 31.59 -4.76 -22.64
C ALA A 29 30.49 -4.94 -23.69
N PRO A 30 29.40 -4.18 -23.60
CA PRO A 30 28.46 -4.09 -24.71
C PRO A 30 29.23 -3.61 -25.93
N ASP A 31 28.89 -4.16 -27.09
CA ASP A 31 29.49 -3.78 -28.36
C ASP A 31 29.11 -2.33 -28.71
N GLU A 32 29.92 -1.37 -28.24
CA GLU A 32 29.76 0.07 -28.52
C GLU A 32 30.03 0.43 -29.98
N SER A 33 30.48 -0.54 -30.81
CA SER A 33 30.69 -0.31 -32.25
C SER A 33 29.39 -0.34 -33.07
N GLN A 34 28.29 -0.80 -32.48
CA GLN A 34 26.96 -0.55 -33.04
C GLN A 34 26.61 0.92 -32.80
N SER A 35 26.85 1.73 -33.83
CA SER A 35 26.21 3.04 -33.96
C SER A 35 24.71 2.85 -33.68
N PRO A 36 24.04 3.73 -32.89
CA PRO A 36 22.62 3.59 -32.63
C PRO A 36 21.93 3.40 -33.97
N THR A 37 21.25 2.26 -34.14
CA THR A 37 20.58 1.93 -35.39
C THR A 37 19.74 3.14 -35.78
N GLU A 38 20.11 3.84 -36.86
CA GLU A 38 19.31 4.96 -37.33
C GLU A 38 17.95 4.40 -37.69
N ARG A 39 16.98 4.61 -36.80
CA ARG A 39 15.63 4.13 -37.01
C ARG A 39 15.12 4.79 -38.27
N THR A 40 14.65 3.96 -39.20
CA THR A 40 14.07 4.45 -40.45
C THR A 40 12.92 5.40 -40.13
N ALA A 41 12.63 6.35 -41.04
CA ALA A 41 11.49 7.25 -40.87
C ALA A 41 10.17 6.49 -40.62
N GLY A 42 10.02 5.30 -41.21
CA GLY A 42 8.89 4.40 -40.97
C GLY A 42 8.83 3.84 -39.54
N GLU A 43 9.97 3.38 -38.99
CA GLU A 43 10.04 2.92 -37.60
C GLU A 43 9.78 4.05 -36.59
N VAL A 44 10.29 5.25 -36.86
CA VAL A 44 10.01 6.45 -36.04
C VAL A 44 8.52 6.81 -36.10
N ALA A 45 7.91 6.76 -37.29
CA ALA A 45 6.47 7.01 -37.46
C ALA A 45 5.62 5.96 -36.72
N ALA A 46 5.99 4.67 -36.81
CA ALA A 46 5.30 3.59 -36.10
C ALA A 46 5.39 3.77 -34.57
N ILE A 47 6.56 4.12 -34.04
CA ILE A 47 6.75 4.40 -32.61
C ILE A 47 5.94 5.63 -32.18
N LYS A 48 5.89 6.68 -32.99
CA LYS A 48 5.05 7.86 -32.72
C LYS A 48 3.56 7.50 -32.72
N ALA A 49 3.11 6.65 -33.64
CA ALA A 49 1.73 6.19 -33.68
C ALA A 49 1.34 5.36 -32.43
N VAL A 50 2.25 4.52 -31.91
CA VAL A 50 2.01 3.75 -30.68
C VAL A 50 1.85 4.65 -29.44
N ARG A 51 2.49 5.82 -29.45
CA ARG A 51 2.42 6.81 -28.36
C ARG A 51 1.25 7.80 -28.51
N ASP A 52 0.47 7.69 -29.58
CA ASP A 52 -0.66 8.59 -29.81
C ASP A 52 -1.79 8.29 -28.81
N VAL A 53 -2.04 9.26 -27.94
CA VAL A 53 -3.12 9.24 -26.95
C VAL A 53 -4.40 9.92 -27.44
N GLY A 54 -4.43 10.40 -28.69
CA GLY A 54 -5.58 11.12 -29.26
C GLY A 54 -6.84 10.28 -29.24
N LEU A 55 -7.94 10.87 -28.75
CA LEU A 55 -9.25 10.23 -28.64
C LEU A 55 -10.19 10.76 -29.73
N ASP A 56 -11.00 9.87 -30.31
CA ASP A 56 -12.08 10.25 -31.20
C ASP A 56 -13.32 10.59 -30.35
N TYR A 57 -13.54 11.89 -30.13
CA TYR A 57 -14.69 12.37 -29.37
C TYR A 57 -16.00 12.36 -30.18
N ASP A 58 -15.93 12.29 -31.51
CA ASP A 58 -17.11 12.23 -32.37
C ASP A 58 -17.69 10.81 -32.40
N ASN A 59 -16.84 9.79 -32.27
CA ASN A 59 -17.23 8.38 -32.15
C ASN A 59 -16.68 7.76 -30.86
N PRO A 60 -17.25 8.13 -29.69
CA PRO A 60 -16.75 7.63 -28.42
C PRO A 60 -16.90 6.11 -28.31
N LEU A 61 -15.88 5.45 -27.75
CA LEU A 61 -15.95 4.03 -27.49
C LEU A 61 -16.99 3.74 -26.41
N VAL A 62 -18.07 3.03 -26.76
CA VAL A 62 -19.14 2.62 -25.83
C VAL A 62 -19.24 1.10 -25.82
N LEU A 63 -19.02 0.51 -24.64
CA LEU A 63 -19.04 -0.96 -24.44
C LEU A 63 -20.45 -1.48 -24.08
N HIS A 64 -21.32 -0.63 -23.54
CA HIS A 64 -22.69 -1.00 -23.20
C HIS A 64 -23.56 -1.04 -24.45
N ARG A 65 -24.38 -2.07 -24.58
CA ARG A 65 -25.32 -2.25 -25.69
C ARG A 65 -26.75 -2.06 -25.21
N GLN A 66 -27.50 -1.24 -25.93
CA GLN A 66 -28.95 -1.12 -25.70
C GLN A 66 -29.64 -2.33 -26.30
N VAL A 67 -30.56 -2.92 -25.53
CA VAL A 67 -31.32 -4.11 -25.93
C VAL A 67 -32.80 -3.91 -25.65
N ASP A 68 -33.63 -4.60 -26.42
CA ASP A 68 -35.07 -4.63 -26.19
C ASP A 68 -35.43 -5.71 -25.17
N TYR A 69 -35.59 -5.31 -23.91
CA TYR A 69 -35.96 -6.23 -22.81
C TYR A 69 -37.32 -6.91 -23.00
N SER A 70 -38.19 -6.42 -23.90
CA SER A 70 -39.48 -7.07 -24.18
C SER A 70 -39.33 -8.43 -24.87
N THR A 71 -38.19 -8.67 -25.53
CA THR A 71 -37.86 -9.95 -26.14
C THR A 71 -37.60 -11.06 -25.11
N GLY A 72 -37.20 -10.71 -23.88
CA GLY A 72 -37.09 -11.67 -22.76
C GLY A 72 -36.21 -12.90 -23.08
N GLU A 73 -36.68 -14.08 -22.67
CA GLU A 73 -35.94 -15.34 -22.72
C GLU A 73 -35.52 -15.80 -24.13
N VAL A 74 -36.20 -15.33 -25.19
CA VAL A 74 -35.88 -15.71 -26.57
C VAL A 74 -34.71 -14.92 -27.15
N ALA A 75 -34.24 -13.88 -26.46
CA ALA A 75 -33.16 -13.03 -26.94
C ALA A 75 -31.78 -13.68 -26.74
N MET A 76 -30.84 -13.43 -27.66
CA MET A 76 -29.46 -13.96 -27.52
C MET A 76 -28.72 -13.39 -26.31
N TRP A 77 -29.01 -12.16 -25.90
CA TRP A 77 -28.40 -11.53 -24.73
C TRP A 77 -28.98 -12.06 -23.42
N TYR A 78 -30.09 -12.81 -23.43
CA TYR A 78 -30.71 -13.30 -22.21
C TYR A 78 -29.74 -14.24 -21.47
N PRO A 79 -29.66 -14.22 -20.12
CA PRO A 79 -28.67 -15.01 -19.40
C PRO A 79 -28.94 -16.52 -19.58
N GLN A 80 -28.13 -17.16 -20.41
CA GLN A 80 -28.26 -18.59 -20.75
C GLN A 80 -26.95 -19.36 -20.53
N ARG A 81 -25.82 -18.65 -20.42
CA ARG A 81 -24.50 -19.24 -20.30
C ARG A 81 -23.77 -18.66 -19.11
N GLU A 82 -22.99 -19.52 -18.47
CA GLU A 82 -22.21 -19.20 -17.29
C GLU A 82 -20.84 -19.87 -17.38
N ALA A 83 -19.92 -19.43 -16.53
CA ALA A 83 -18.61 -20.03 -16.50
C ALA A 83 -18.65 -21.48 -16.02
N PRO A 84 -17.72 -22.35 -16.48
CA PRO A 84 -17.69 -23.77 -16.12
C PRO A 84 -17.72 -24.01 -14.60
N ILE A 85 -16.99 -23.19 -13.85
CA ILE A 85 -16.96 -23.29 -12.38
C ILE A 85 -18.34 -23.08 -11.72
N LEU A 86 -19.19 -22.22 -12.30
CA LEU A 86 -20.54 -21.98 -11.80
C LEU A 86 -21.50 -23.06 -12.28
N ALA A 87 -21.36 -23.51 -13.53
CA ALA A 87 -22.14 -24.62 -14.08
C ALA A 87 -21.99 -25.89 -13.24
N ASP A 88 -20.78 -26.21 -12.78
CA ASP A 88 -20.53 -27.31 -11.85
C ASP A 88 -21.30 -27.14 -10.53
N LEU A 89 -21.33 -25.91 -9.98
CA LEU A 89 -22.05 -25.62 -8.73
C LEU A 89 -23.58 -25.67 -8.89
N VAL A 90 -24.08 -25.30 -10.06
CA VAL A 90 -25.51 -25.44 -10.41
C VAL A 90 -25.87 -26.91 -10.57
N ALA A 91 -25.04 -27.69 -11.27
CA ALA A 91 -25.23 -29.14 -11.41
C ALA A 91 -25.21 -29.87 -10.05
N ASP A 92 -24.38 -29.40 -9.11
CA ASP A 92 -24.33 -29.86 -7.73
C ASP A 92 -25.52 -29.41 -6.86
N GLY A 93 -26.43 -28.56 -7.38
CA GLY A 93 -27.56 -28.00 -6.65
C GLY A 93 -27.17 -26.95 -5.59
N LYS A 94 -25.96 -26.40 -5.67
CA LYS A 94 -25.42 -25.41 -4.71
C LYS A 94 -25.64 -23.96 -5.14
N LEU A 95 -25.98 -23.73 -6.41
CA LEU A 95 -26.36 -22.43 -6.95
C LEU A 95 -27.63 -22.56 -7.82
N PRO A 96 -28.49 -21.52 -7.84
CA PRO A 96 -29.59 -21.46 -8.81
C PRO A 96 -29.08 -21.33 -10.26
N PRO A 97 -29.90 -21.67 -11.27
CA PRO A 97 -29.57 -21.45 -12.68
C PRO A 97 -29.22 -19.99 -13.00
N VAL A 98 -28.40 -19.77 -14.03
CA VAL A 98 -27.90 -18.44 -14.40
C VAL A 98 -28.99 -17.38 -14.61
N ALA A 99 -30.10 -17.74 -15.27
CA ALA A 99 -31.23 -16.83 -15.50
C ALA A 99 -31.84 -16.32 -14.18
N GLU A 100 -31.96 -17.20 -13.18
CA GLU A 100 -32.46 -16.83 -11.85
C GLU A 100 -31.45 -15.97 -11.09
N ARG A 101 -30.14 -16.22 -11.24
CA ARG A 101 -29.10 -15.44 -10.54
C ARG A 101 -28.96 -14.03 -11.10
N VAL A 102 -28.88 -13.91 -12.43
CA VAL A 102 -28.63 -12.64 -13.14
C VAL A 102 -29.86 -11.73 -13.16
N GLY A 103 -31.06 -12.31 -13.37
CA GLY A 103 -32.31 -11.57 -13.48
C GLY A 103 -32.72 -11.25 -14.92
N GLN A 104 -33.86 -10.55 -15.04
CA GLN A 104 -34.60 -10.38 -16.29
C GLN A 104 -34.06 -9.24 -17.17
N GLU A 105 -33.50 -8.19 -16.55
CA GLU A 105 -33.02 -7.00 -17.25
C GLU A 105 -31.52 -6.73 -17.01
N PRO A 106 -30.62 -7.68 -17.33
CA PRO A 106 -29.19 -7.50 -17.11
C PRO A 106 -28.61 -6.33 -17.91
N ALA A 107 -27.48 -5.78 -17.47
CA ALA A 107 -26.69 -4.94 -18.37
C ALA A 107 -26.05 -5.80 -19.45
N VAL A 108 -26.10 -5.34 -20.70
CA VAL A 108 -25.49 -6.04 -21.84
C VAL A 108 -24.26 -5.25 -22.27
N MET A 109 -23.12 -5.94 -22.37
CA MET A 109 -21.85 -5.33 -22.74
C MET A 109 -21.14 -6.12 -23.84
N GLU A 110 -20.29 -5.44 -24.60
CA GLU A 110 -19.45 -6.05 -25.62
C GLU A 110 -18.03 -5.52 -25.45
N GLY A 111 -17.07 -6.45 -25.32
CA GLY A 111 -15.66 -6.09 -25.24
C GLY A 111 -15.12 -5.57 -26.58
N VAL A 112 -14.01 -4.83 -26.55
CA VAL A 112 -13.43 -4.20 -27.75
C VAL A 112 -12.95 -5.21 -28.81
N ASP A 113 -12.62 -6.43 -28.40
CA ASP A 113 -12.22 -7.55 -29.26
C ASP A 113 -13.36 -8.57 -29.43
N GLY A 114 -14.56 -8.29 -28.92
CA GLY A 114 -15.75 -9.13 -28.99
C GLY A 114 -15.97 -10.07 -27.79
N ILE A 115 -16.54 -11.25 -28.07
CA ILE A 115 -16.91 -12.25 -27.06
C ILE A 115 -15.67 -12.97 -26.51
N GLY A 116 -15.57 -13.04 -25.19
CA GLY A 116 -14.45 -13.62 -24.46
C GLY A 116 -14.59 -15.10 -24.14
N ARG A 117 -13.59 -15.63 -23.44
CA ARG A 117 -13.54 -17.02 -22.94
C ARG A 117 -13.49 -17.03 -21.41
N TYR A 118 -14.25 -17.93 -20.80
CA TYR A 118 -14.27 -18.09 -19.35
C TYR A 118 -12.99 -18.71 -18.79
N GLY A 119 -12.64 -18.33 -17.56
CA GLY A 119 -11.53 -18.90 -16.82
C GLY A 119 -10.34 -17.97 -16.69
N GLY A 120 -9.33 -18.44 -15.96
CA GLY A 120 -8.07 -17.75 -15.79
C GLY A 120 -8.04 -16.84 -14.57
N THR A 121 -6.82 -16.42 -14.23
CA THR A 121 -6.52 -15.56 -13.09
C THR A 121 -5.91 -14.24 -13.58
N TRP A 122 -6.54 -13.11 -13.27
CA TRP A 122 -5.93 -11.78 -13.45
C TRP A 122 -4.86 -11.55 -12.38
N MET A 123 -3.60 -11.61 -12.81
CA MET A 123 -2.45 -11.35 -11.95
C MET A 123 -2.19 -9.85 -11.84
N ARG A 124 -2.13 -9.35 -10.61
CA ARG A 124 -1.74 -7.97 -10.29
C ARG A 124 -0.60 -7.95 -9.28
N ILE A 125 0.24 -6.92 -9.37
CA ILE A 125 1.37 -6.71 -8.47
C ILE A 125 1.04 -5.58 -7.49
N ALA A 126 1.23 -5.84 -6.19
CA ALA A 126 1.01 -4.87 -5.12
C ALA A 126 2.31 -4.63 -4.33
N ARG A 127 2.58 -3.39 -3.93
CA ARG A 127 3.75 -3.02 -3.12
C ARG A 127 3.53 -3.29 -1.64
N THR A 128 2.30 -3.08 -1.19
CA THR A 128 1.88 -3.23 0.20
C THR A 128 0.53 -3.95 0.26
N PRO A 129 0.17 -4.56 1.39
CA PRO A 129 -1.17 -5.12 1.58
C PRO A 129 -2.29 -4.09 1.36
N ALA A 130 -2.04 -2.79 1.60
CA ALA A 130 -3.02 -1.73 1.43
C ALA A 130 -3.44 -1.52 -0.05
N GLU A 131 -2.57 -1.79 -1.02
CA GLU A 131 -2.90 -1.64 -2.46
C GLU A 131 -3.94 -2.64 -2.95
N VAL A 132 -4.19 -3.72 -2.19
CA VAL A 132 -5.29 -4.67 -2.45
C VAL A 132 -6.65 -3.98 -2.35
N ARG A 133 -6.75 -2.84 -1.64
CA ARG A 133 -7.97 -2.01 -1.60
C ARG A 133 -8.46 -1.62 -2.99
N TRP A 134 -7.60 -1.66 -4.02
CA TRP A 134 -7.93 -1.31 -5.40
C TRP A 134 -9.28 -1.83 -5.89
N ILE A 135 -9.66 -3.07 -5.57
CA ILE A 135 -10.94 -3.59 -6.07
C ILE A 135 -12.13 -2.79 -5.54
N GLY A 136 -12.04 -2.29 -4.30
CA GLY A 136 -13.11 -1.52 -3.65
C GLY A 136 -13.26 -0.09 -4.15
N TYR A 137 -12.36 0.42 -5.00
CA TYR A 137 -12.46 1.79 -5.55
C TYR A 137 -12.12 1.94 -7.04
N ARG A 138 -11.56 0.92 -7.70
CA ARG A 138 -11.21 0.91 -9.14
C ARG A 138 -11.49 -0.44 -9.84
N GLY A 139 -11.73 -1.51 -9.09
CA GLY A 139 -12.03 -2.85 -9.64
C GLY A 139 -13.48 -3.31 -9.43
N SER A 140 -14.34 -2.44 -8.91
CA SER A 140 -15.76 -2.74 -8.66
C SER A 140 -16.65 -2.25 -9.80
N GLY A 141 -16.56 -0.96 -10.15
CA GLY A 141 -17.29 -0.34 -11.27
C GLY A 141 -18.81 -0.33 -11.16
N SER A 142 -19.41 -0.80 -10.06
CA SER A 142 -20.86 -0.97 -9.86
C SER A 142 -21.57 0.32 -9.40
N THR A 143 -21.40 1.41 -10.14
CA THR A 143 -22.09 2.69 -9.91
C THR A 143 -23.43 2.75 -10.66
N LEU A 144 -24.34 3.67 -10.30
CA LEU A 144 -25.61 3.85 -11.02
C LEU A 144 -25.38 4.14 -12.51
N LEU A 145 -24.42 5.02 -12.79
CA LEU A 145 -23.93 5.38 -14.12
C LEU A 145 -22.43 5.14 -14.20
N ARG A 146 -21.89 4.86 -15.38
CA ARG A 146 -20.46 4.72 -15.59
C ARG A 146 -19.98 5.64 -16.70
N PHE A 147 -18.75 6.14 -16.58
CA PHE A 147 -18.07 6.79 -17.70
C PHE A 147 -17.74 5.75 -18.79
N SER A 148 -17.78 6.18 -20.05
CA SER A 148 -17.23 5.39 -21.15
C SER A 148 -15.70 5.27 -21.01
N PRO A 149 -15.04 4.35 -21.72
CA PRO A 149 -13.60 4.36 -21.89
C PRO A 149 -13.01 5.73 -22.29
N TYR A 150 -13.76 6.57 -23.02
CA TYR A 150 -13.36 7.92 -23.45
C TYR A 150 -13.97 9.02 -22.55
N GLY A 151 -14.48 8.67 -21.37
CA GLY A 151 -15.15 9.59 -20.46
C GLY A 151 -16.63 9.77 -20.82
N GLU A 152 -16.92 10.26 -22.01
CA GLU A 152 -18.30 10.49 -22.48
C GLU A 152 -18.71 9.46 -23.56
N PRO A 153 -20.01 9.17 -23.73
CA PRO A 153 -21.11 9.57 -22.86
C PRO A 153 -21.10 8.81 -21.52
N LEU A 154 -21.73 9.38 -20.50
CA LEU A 154 -22.18 8.63 -19.32
C LEU A 154 -23.21 7.56 -19.74
N VAL A 155 -22.99 6.31 -19.31
CA VAL A 155 -23.85 5.17 -19.64
C VAL A 155 -24.56 4.61 -18.40
N PRO A 156 -25.86 4.24 -18.50
CA PRO A 156 -26.55 3.53 -17.43
C PRO A 156 -25.87 2.18 -17.12
N HIS A 157 -25.55 1.94 -15.85
CA HIS A 157 -24.95 0.69 -15.41
C HIS A 157 -25.86 -0.01 -14.40
N VAL A 158 -25.77 0.22 -13.08
CA VAL A 158 -26.75 -0.37 -12.13
C VAL A 158 -28.16 0.15 -12.42
N ALA A 159 -28.29 1.42 -12.83
CA ALA A 159 -29.52 1.91 -13.43
C ALA A 159 -29.67 1.36 -14.86
N LYS A 160 -30.90 1.00 -15.22
CA LYS A 160 -31.29 0.69 -16.60
C LYS A 160 -31.39 1.97 -17.43
N SER A 161 -31.99 3.01 -16.86
CA SER A 161 -32.21 4.30 -17.51
C SER A 161 -32.34 5.41 -16.45
N PHE A 162 -32.34 6.67 -16.89
CA PHE A 162 -32.64 7.81 -16.05
C PHE A 162 -33.33 8.91 -16.84
N THR A 163 -34.05 9.79 -16.13
CA THR A 163 -34.64 11.01 -16.69
C THR A 163 -34.28 12.19 -15.82
N VAL A 164 -34.00 13.33 -16.45
CA VAL A 164 -33.65 14.60 -15.78
C VAL A 164 -34.75 15.62 -16.07
N SER A 165 -35.16 16.39 -15.07
CA SER A 165 -36.09 17.49 -15.27
C SER A 165 -35.45 18.62 -16.09
N PRO A 166 -36.22 19.42 -16.85
CA PRO A 166 -35.68 20.51 -17.67
C PRO A 166 -34.86 21.56 -16.90
N ASP A 167 -35.11 21.71 -15.60
CA ASP A 167 -34.43 22.65 -14.70
C ASP A 167 -33.29 22.00 -13.90
N ASN A 168 -32.95 20.73 -14.17
CA ASN A 168 -31.89 19.96 -13.48
C ASN A 168 -32.05 19.86 -11.96
N THR A 169 -33.27 19.90 -11.43
CA THR A 169 -33.55 19.78 -10.00
C THR A 169 -34.02 18.37 -9.61
N GLU A 170 -34.59 17.60 -10.54
CA GLU A 170 -35.08 16.24 -10.31
C GLU A 170 -34.42 15.23 -11.24
N PHE A 171 -34.02 14.09 -10.66
CA PHE A 171 -33.37 12.98 -11.36
C PHE A 171 -34.06 11.67 -10.95
N VAL A 172 -34.72 11.02 -11.90
CA VAL A 172 -35.38 9.72 -11.66
C VAL A 172 -34.55 8.63 -12.31
N PHE A 173 -34.18 7.61 -11.55
CA PHE A 173 -33.46 6.43 -12.03
C PHE A 173 -34.38 5.23 -12.02
N GLU A 174 -34.40 4.50 -13.13
CA GLU A 174 -35.01 3.18 -13.21
C GLU A 174 -33.92 2.11 -13.02
N LEU A 175 -34.04 1.32 -11.97
CA LEU A 175 -33.16 0.20 -11.65
C LEU A 175 -33.53 -1.03 -12.50
N ARG A 176 -32.56 -1.93 -12.69
CA ARG A 176 -32.76 -3.17 -13.44
C ARG A 176 -33.55 -4.19 -12.63
N ARG A 177 -34.56 -4.80 -13.25
CA ARG A 177 -35.39 -5.82 -12.60
C ARG A 177 -34.66 -7.15 -12.45
N GLY A 178 -34.79 -7.75 -11.27
CA GLY A 178 -34.25 -9.07 -10.96
C GLY A 178 -32.79 -9.10 -10.49
N MET A 179 -32.13 -7.93 -10.41
CA MET A 179 -30.79 -7.79 -9.84
C MET A 179 -30.75 -8.31 -8.40
N LYS A 180 -29.61 -8.92 -8.03
CA LYS A 180 -29.37 -9.48 -6.71
C LYS A 180 -28.00 -9.06 -6.19
N TRP A 181 -27.91 -8.91 -4.88
CA TRP A 181 -26.64 -8.87 -4.16
C TRP A 181 -25.91 -10.21 -4.27
N SER A 182 -24.61 -10.23 -3.96
CA SER A 182 -23.78 -11.44 -4.07
C SER A 182 -24.16 -12.61 -3.15
N ASP A 183 -25.10 -12.40 -2.23
CA ASP A 183 -25.71 -13.43 -1.38
C ASP A 183 -27.07 -13.93 -1.91
N GLY A 184 -27.52 -13.41 -3.06
CA GLY A 184 -28.78 -13.75 -3.69
C GLY A 184 -29.97 -12.90 -3.25
N HIS A 185 -29.81 -11.98 -2.29
CA HIS A 185 -30.90 -11.09 -1.88
C HIS A 185 -31.24 -10.10 -3.01
N PRO A 186 -32.53 -9.82 -3.30
CA PRO A 186 -32.91 -8.82 -4.30
C PRO A 186 -32.29 -7.45 -4.00
N PHE A 187 -31.79 -6.78 -5.04
CA PHE A 187 -31.40 -5.37 -4.99
C PHE A 187 -32.57 -4.50 -5.47
N THR A 188 -32.98 -3.52 -4.66
CA THR A 188 -34.13 -2.65 -4.95
C THR A 188 -33.85 -1.20 -4.57
N ALA A 189 -34.80 -0.32 -4.86
CA ALA A 189 -34.76 1.07 -4.40
C ALA A 189 -34.71 1.19 -2.85
N ASP A 190 -35.07 0.14 -2.09
CA ASP A 190 -34.95 0.14 -0.63
C ASP A 190 -33.49 0.20 -0.17
N ASP A 191 -32.55 -0.37 -0.93
CA ASP A 191 -31.12 -0.31 -0.61
C ASP A 191 -30.57 1.12 -0.76
N ILE A 192 -31.00 1.82 -1.81
CA ILE A 192 -30.63 3.23 -2.05
C ILE A 192 -31.29 4.13 -0.99
N LEU A 193 -32.54 3.85 -0.64
CA LEU A 193 -33.24 4.59 0.40
C LEU A 193 -32.61 4.36 1.79
N TYR A 194 -32.17 3.13 2.07
CA TYR A 194 -31.41 2.81 3.27
C TYR A 194 -30.09 3.60 3.32
N TRP A 195 -29.31 3.61 2.24
CA TRP A 195 -28.10 4.45 2.16
C TRP A 195 -28.41 5.91 2.48
N TRP A 196 -29.47 6.47 1.89
CA TRP A 196 -29.82 7.87 2.14
C TRP A 196 -30.24 8.11 3.59
N GLN A 197 -31.18 7.32 4.11
CA GLN A 197 -31.82 7.57 5.41
C GLN A 197 -30.99 7.11 6.61
N ARG A 198 -30.16 6.09 6.44
CA ARG A 198 -29.41 5.42 7.53
C ARG A 198 -27.90 5.64 7.44
N GLU A 199 -27.40 6.26 6.37
CA GLU A 199 -25.98 6.58 6.31
C GLU A 199 -25.74 8.03 5.91
N ALA A 200 -26.11 8.40 4.70
CA ALA A 200 -25.81 9.70 4.13
C ALA A 200 -26.46 10.83 4.92
N ASN A 201 -27.72 10.65 5.34
CA ASN A 201 -28.50 11.65 6.06
C ASN A 201 -28.84 11.23 7.49
N ASP A 202 -28.10 10.26 8.05
CA ASP A 202 -28.22 9.86 9.45
C ASP A 202 -27.07 10.45 10.26
N THR A 203 -27.39 11.42 11.13
CA THR A 203 -26.42 12.06 12.02
C THR A 203 -25.88 11.13 13.10
N ALA A 204 -26.30 9.87 13.16
CA ALA A 204 -25.68 8.82 13.96
C ALA A 204 -24.51 8.12 13.23
N VAL A 205 -24.39 8.28 11.90
CA VAL A 205 -23.35 7.64 11.08
C VAL A 205 -22.44 8.68 10.41
N LEU A 206 -23.02 9.71 9.80
CA LEU A 206 -22.29 10.81 9.18
C LEU A 206 -22.77 12.14 9.74
N SER A 207 -21.83 13.00 10.10
CA SER A 207 -22.13 14.33 10.65
C SER A 207 -22.95 15.21 9.70
N GLN A 208 -22.85 14.97 8.39
CA GLN A 208 -23.59 15.66 7.34
C GLN A 208 -23.66 14.84 6.06
N PRO A 209 -24.66 15.10 5.20
CA PRO A 209 -24.72 14.50 3.88
C PRO A 209 -23.49 14.74 3.02
N PRO A 210 -23.11 13.77 2.16
CA PRO A 210 -22.01 13.93 1.22
C PRO A 210 -22.15 15.22 0.39
N GLU A 211 -21.02 15.83 0.03
CA GLU A 211 -21.03 17.12 -0.69
C GLU A 211 -21.75 17.06 -2.03
N PHE A 212 -21.68 15.94 -2.76
CA PHE A 212 -22.42 15.77 -4.02
C PHE A 212 -23.95 15.77 -3.83
N MET A 213 -24.42 15.51 -2.60
CA MET A 213 -25.82 15.61 -2.20
C MET A 213 -26.19 16.98 -1.62
N ARG A 214 -25.27 17.94 -1.59
CA ARG A 214 -25.49 19.28 -1.03
C ARG A 214 -25.31 20.38 -2.07
N ILE A 215 -26.17 21.40 -1.97
CA ILE A 215 -26.09 22.61 -2.79
C ILE A 215 -26.36 23.81 -1.90
N ARG A 216 -25.43 24.78 -1.88
CA ARG A 216 -25.50 25.96 -1.00
C ARG A 216 -25.72 25.61 0.48
N GLY A 217 -25.06 24.57 0.97
CA GLY A 217 -25.20 24.08 2.36
C GLY A 217 -26.51 23.33 2.67
N ARG A 218 -27.46 23.23 1.72
CA ARG A 218 -28.72 22.48 1.88
C ARG A 218 -28.60 21.11 1.22
N ALA A 219 -29.04 20.07 1.93
CA ALA A 219 -29.07 18.71 1.40
C ALA A 219 -30.22 18.54 0.41
N GLY A 220 -29.99 17.73 -0.63
CA GLY A 220 -31.05 17.19 -1.48
C GLY A 220 -31.91 16.17 -0.73
N HIS A 221 -32.81 15.53 -1.45
CA HIS A 221 -33.71 14.50 -0.94
C HIS A 221 -33.70 13.28 -1.87
N VAL A 222 -33.90 12.10 -1.30
CA VAL A 222 -34.05 10.85 -2.04
C VAL A 222 -35.35 10.20 -1.62
N GLU A 223 -36.22 9.94 -2.60
CA GLU A 223 -37.49 9.26 -2.39
C GLU A 223 -37.62 8.01 -3.26
N LYS A 224 -38.21 6.97 -2.68
CA LYS A 224 -38.59 5.74 -3.39
C LYS A 224 -39.93 5.96 -4.07
N LEU A 225 -39.97 5.87 -5.39
CA LEU A 225 -41.22 5.91 -6.16
C LEU A 225 -41.87 4.52 -6.21
N ASP A 226 -41.06 3.49 -6.43
CA ASP A 226 -41.44 2.07 -6.30
C ASP A 226 -40.18 1.20 -6.11
N ASN A 227 -40.30 -0.13 -6.20
CA ASN A 227 -39.19 -1.05 -5.97
C ASN A 227 -38.00 -0.88 -6.94
N TYR A 228 -38.22 -0.32 -8.13
CA TYR A 228 -37.20 -0.15 -9.16
C TYR A 228 -37.08 1.30 -9.63
N ARG A 229 -37.72 2.26 -8.96
CA ARG A 229 -37.58 3.68 -9.29
C ARG A 229 -37.27 4.51 -8.05
N VAL A 230 -36.21 5.28 -8.14
CA VAL A 230 -35.76 6.22 -7.11
C VAL A 230 -35.64 7.61 -7.71
N LYS A 231 -36.08 8.63 -6.97
CA LYS A 231 -35.96 10.03 -7.37
C LYS A 231 -35.04 10.77 -6.41
N PHE A 232 -34.12 11.54 -6.99
CA PHE A 232 -33.28 12.51 -6.30
C PHE A 232 -33.80 13.91 -6.62
N THR A 233 -34.01 14.73 -5.59
CA THR A 233 -34.49 16.11 -5.74
C THR A 233 -33.55 17.07 -5.04
N PHE A 234 -33.25 18.19 -5.68
CA PHE A 234 -32.36 19.22 -5.17
C PHE A 234 -33.08 20.57 -5.01
N PRO A 235 -32.66 21.40 -4.03
CA PRO A 235 -33.27 22.72 -3.83
C PRO A 235 -32.90 23.74 -4.91
N GLU A 236 -31.92 23.43 -5.76
CA GLU A 236 -31.40 24.27 -6.83
C GLU A 236 -30.94 23.36 -7.99
N PRO A 237 -30.81 23.89 -9.22
CA PRO A 237 -30.28 23.13 -10.36
C PRO A 237 -28.90 22.51 -10.07
N ASN A 238 -28.71 21.25 -10.48
CA ASN A 238 -27.49 20.48 -10.24
C ASN A 238 -27.01 19.73 -11.48
N SER A 239 -26.57 20.46 -12.51
CA SER A 239 -26.19 19.88 -13.81
C SER A 239 -25.05 18.84 -13.74
N LEU A 240 -24.19 18.91 -12.72
CA LEU A 240 -23.04 17.99 -12.52
C LEU A 240 -23.39 16.72 -11.75
N PHE A 241 -24.65 16.55 -11.32
CA PHE A 241 -25.03 15.46 -10.43
C PHE A 241 -24.72 14.08 -11.03
N LEU A 242 -25.02 13.87 -12.32
CA LEU A 242 -24.82 12.58 -12.99
C LEU A 242 -23.33 12.19 -13.05
N SER A 243 -22.45 13.12 -13.41
CA SER A 243 -21.01 12.86 -13.49
C SER A 243 -20.40 12.65 -12.10
N LYS A 244 -20.89 13.35 -11.06
CA LYS A 244 -20.49 13.10 -9.67
C LYS A 244 -20.96 11.73 -9.18
N LEU A 245 -22.18 11.33 -9.54
CA LEU A 245 -22.74 10.02 -9.19
C LEU A 245 -21.97 8.87 -9.85
N ALA A 246 -21.48 9.06 -11.08
CA ALA A 246 -20.65 8.08 -11.78
C ALA A 246 -19.26 7.86 -11.14
N ARG A 247 -18.80 8.77 -10.27
CA ARG A 247 -17.53 8.68 -9.54
C ARG A 247 -17.62 7.87 -8.23
N GLY A 248 -18.82 7.62 -7.70
CA GLY A 248 -19.03 7.14 -6.33
C GLY A 248 -19.79 5.82 -6.23
N LEU A 249 -19.25 4.86 -5.46
CA LEU A 249 -19.90 3.58 -5.17
C LEU A 249 -20.98 3.67 -4.09
N GLU A 250 -21.03 4.77 -3.35
CA GLU A 250 -21.72 4.89 -2.06
C GLU A 250 -23.23 4.56 -2.17
N VAL A 251 -23.88 5.04 -3.24
CA VAL A 251 -25.32 4.90 -3.45
C VAL A 251 -25.76 3.45 -3.66
N ALA A 252 -24.91 2.61 -4.27
CA ALA A 252 -25.24 1.22 -4.63
C ALA A 252 -24.37 0.19 -3.88
N ASN A 253 -23.86 0.54 -2.70
CA ASN A 253 -22.97 -0.31 -1.91
C ASN A 253 -23.50 -0.58 -0.48
N CYS A 254 -24.79 -0.35 -0.25
CA CYS A 254 -25.42 -0.47 1.06
C CYS A 254 -26.55 -1.52 1.05
N PRO A 255 -26.24 -2.82 1.16
CA PRO A 255 -27.24 -3.88 1.24
C PRO A 255 -28.06 -3.73 2.53
N ALA A 256 -29.30 -3.23 2.42
CA ALA A 256 -30.11 -2.85 3.57
C ALA A 256 -30.40 -4.04 4.49
N HIS A 257 -30.68 -5.22 3.91
CA HIS A 257 -30.97 -6.45 4.63
C HIS A 257 -29.80 -6.94 5.51
N TYR A 258 -28.57 -6.61 5.11
CA TYR A 258 -27.36 -6.97 5.84
C TYR A 258 -26.94 -5.86 6.81
N LEU A 259 -26.80 -4.63 6.33
CA LEU A 259 -26.26 -3.51 7.12
C LEU A 259 -27.20 -3.05 8.23
N SER A 260 -28.53 -3.12 8.05
CA SER A 260 -29.49 -2.71 9.07
C SER A 260 -29.30 -3.44 10.40
N GLN A 261 -28.84 -4.70 10.36
CA GLN A 261 -28.59 -5.53 11.55
C GLN A 261 -27.43 -5.01 12.40
N TYR A 262 -26.51 -4.25 11.80
CA TYR A 262 -25.32 -3.70 12.45
C TYR A 262 -25.37 -2.17 12.62
N HIS A 263 -26.46 -1.54 12.20
CA HIS A 263 -26.60 -0.09 12.26
C HIS A 263 -26.47 0.43 13.71
N PRO A 264 -25.73 1.52 13.96
CA PRO A 264 -25.47 1.98 15.33
C PRO A 264 -26.73 2.21 16.17
N THR A 265 -27.82 2.71 15.58
CA THR A 265 -29.04 3.06 16.33
C THR A 265 -30.18 2.05 16.25
N ILE A 266 -30.30 1.30 15.14
CA ILE A 266 -31.43 0.39 14.89
C ILE A 266 -31.02 -1.09 14.82
N GLY A 267 -29.73 -1.37 14.80
CA GLY A 267 -29.22 -2.73 14.68
C GLY A 267 -29.36 -3.54 15.96
N ASP A 268 -29.23 -4.85 15.82
CA ASP A 268 -29.32 -5.80 16.91
C ASP A 268 -28.13 -5.62 17.87
N SER A 269 -28.42 -5.13 19.06
CA SER A 269 -27.40 -4.88 20.08
C SER A 269 -26.61 -6.14 20.46
N ALA A 270 -27.20 -7.33 20.43
CA ALA A 270 -26.46 -8.56 20.72
C ALA A 270 -25.45 -8.86 19.60
N LYS A 271 -25.84 -8.74 18.33
CA LYS A 271 -24.93 -8.92 17.18
C LYS A 271 -23.81 -7.88 17.16
N ILE A 272 -24.15 -6.62 17.40
CA ILE A 272 -23.19 -5.52 17.46
C ILE A 272 -22.21 -5.73 18.60
N ASN A 273 -22.70 -6.05 19.81
CA ASN A 273 -21.83 -6.27 20.96
C ASN A 273 -20.93 -7.50 20.75
N ARG A 274 -21.43 -8.61 20.18
CA ARG A 274 -20.59 -9.75 19.80
C ARG A 274 -19.48 -9.35 18.82
N ARG A 275 -19.79 -8.54 17.80
CA ARG A 275 -18.79 -8.06 16.82
C ARG A 275 -17.78 -7.12 17.49
N ILE A 276 -18.26 -6.23 18.36
CA ILE A 276 -17.43 -5.36 19.20
C ILE A 276 -16.50 -6.20 20.05
N GLU A 277 -16.97 -7.24 20.74
CA GLU A 277 -16.14 -8.09 21.59
C GLU A 277 -15.16 -8.93 20.77
N ALA A 278 -15.62 -9.61 19.71
CA ALA A 278 -14.81 -10.48 18.87
C ALA A 278 -13.64 -9.75 18.20
N ARG A 279 -13.92 -8.57 17.62
CA ARG A 279 -12.91 -7.69 17.00
C ARG A 279 -12.33 -6.67 17.98
N LYS A 280 -12.81 -6.73 19.22
CA LYS A 280 -12.52 -5.86 20.33
C LYS A 280 -12.63 -4.35 19.96
N LEU A 281 -13.59 -3.96 19.13
CA LEU A 281 -13.73 -2.63 18.54
C LEU A 281 -14.08 -1.53 19.57
N PRO A 282 -13.79 -0.24 19.29
CA PRO A 282 -14.02 0.85 20.23
C PRO A 282 -15.50 1.10 20.54
N GLY A 283 -16.41 0.80 19.60
CA GLY A 283 -17.84 1.02 19.79
C GLY A 283 -18.68 0.68 18.56
N ARG A 284 -19.95 1.13 18.59
CA ARG A 284 -20.97 0.72 17.61
C ARG A 284 -20.70 1.25 16.20
N ILE A 285 -20.19 2.48 16.07
CA ILE A 285 -19.82 3.07 14.77
C ILE A 285 -18.62 2.32 14.17
N ALA A 286 -17.65 1.94 15.00
CA ALA A 286 -16.52 1.13 14.54
C ALA A 286 -16.95 -0.28 14.13
N ALA A 287 -17.92 -0.89 14.82
CA ALA A 287 -18.54 -2.14 14.39
C ALA A 287 -19.24 -2.01 13.03
N TYR A 288 -20.01 -0.95 12.83
CA TYR A 288 -20.64 -0.68 11.55
C TYR A 288 -19.61 -0.47 10.42
N THR A 289 -18.54 0.27 10.71
CA THR A 289 -17.44 0.52 9.77
C THR A 289 -16.65 -0.76 9.43
N ASP A 290 -16.40 -1.62 10.43
CA ASP A 290 -15.77 -2.94 10.23
C ASP A 290 -16.61 -3.83 9.32
N VAL A 291 -17.93 -3.86 9.55
CA VAL A 291 -18.87 -4.62 8.72
C VAL A 291 -18.88 -4.11 7.28
N LYS A 292 -18.74 -2.79 7.07
CA LYS A 292 -18.66 -2.17 5.73
C LYS A 292 -17.31 -2.32 5.03
N ASN A 293 -16.27 -2.75 5.75
CA ASN A 293 -14.91 -2.82 5.23
C ASN A 293 -14.86 -3.62 3.91
N TYR A 294 -14.11 -3.11 2.94
CA TYR A 294 -13.96 -3.73 1.63
C TYR A 294 -13.40 -5.16 1.72
N LEU A 295 -12.61 -5.48 2.75
CA LEU A 295 -12.09 -6.82 3.02
C LEU A 295 -13.07 -7.74 3.78
N ASN A 296 -14.23 -7.25 4.22
CA ASN A 296 -15.21 -8.08 4.91
C ASN A 296 -15.84 -9.08 3.92
N PRO A 297 -15.57 -10.40 4.05
CA PRO A 297 -16.04 -11.38 3.08
C PRO A 297 -17.53 -11.72 3.20
N GLU A 298 -18.17 -11.26 4.28
CA GLU A 298 -19.61 -11.41 4.52
C GLU A 298 -20.43 -10.31 3.85
N HIS A 299 -19.84 -9.14 3.59
CA HIS A 299 -20.57 -8.00 3.06
C HIS A 299 -21.07 -8.29 1.64
N PRO A 300 -22.39 -8.32 1.40
CA PRO A 300 -22.91 -8.53 0.05
C PRO A 300 -22.51 -7.39 -0.89
N ARG A 301 -22.07 -7.69 -2.11
CA ARG A 301 -21.61 -6.68 -3.08
C ARG A 301 -22.30 -6.87 -4.44
N LEU A 302 -22.42 -5.77 -5.19
CA LEU A 302 -22.77 -5.78 -6.61
C LEU A 302 -21.53 -5.87 -7.53
N TRP A 303 -20.36 -6.12 -6.97
CA TRP A 303 -19.07 -6.10 -7.68
C TRP A 303 -18.88 -7.36 -8.55
N PRO A 304 -18.08 -7.29 -9.63
CA PRO A 304 -17.78 -8.45 -10.49
C PRO A 304 -16.95 -9.52 -9.79
N TRP A 305 -16.06 -9.14 -8.87
CA TRP A 305 -15.33 -10.06 -8.00
C TRP A 305 -15.49 -9.68 -6.52
N LEU A 306 -15.40 -10.68 -5.65
CA LEU A 306 -15.68 -10.63 -4.22
C LEU A 306 -14.45 -11.09 -3.44
N TYR A 307 -14.12 -10.38 -2.36
CA TYR A 307 -13.30 -10.98 -1.31
C TYR A 307 -14.13 -12.01 -0.57
N ARG A 308 -13.76 -13.28 -0.68
CA ARG A 308 -14.43 -14.38 0.02
C ARG A 308 -13.54 -15.11 1.01
N THR A 309 -12.24 -14.85 0.99
CA THR A 309 -11.30 -15.47 1.92
C THR A 309 -10.55 -14.39 2.65
N TYR A 310 -10.78 -14.25 3.95
CA TYR A 310 -9.90 -13.45 4.78
C TYR A 310 -8.55 -14.14 4.92
N LYS A 311 -7.46 -13.39 4.69
CA LYS A 311 -6.10 -13.79 5.03
C LYS A 311 -5.40 -12.64 5.74
N SER A 312 -4.75 -12.93 6.86
CA SER A 312 -3.95 -11.95 7.59
C SER A 312 -2.74 -11.46 6.78
N SER A 313 -2.31 -12.24 5.78
CA SER A 313 -1.14 -11.98 4.94
C SER A 313 -1.46 -12.25 3.46
N PRO A 314 -0.95 -11.45 2.52
CA PRO A 314 -1.10 -11.76 1.10
C PRO A 314 -0.39 -13.07 0.70
N PRO A 315 -0.70 -13.63 -0.49
CA PRO A 315 -1.53 -13.06 -1.54
C PRO A 315 -3.02 -13.02 -1.19
N GLN A 316 -3.64 -11.87 -1.47
CA GLN A 316 -5.08 -11.67 -1.38
C GLN A 316 -5.74 -12.08 -2.70
N THR A 317 -6.92 -12.68 -2.60
CA THR A 317 -7.64 -13.25 -3.75
C THR A 317 -9.08 -12.77 -3.75
N ALA A 318 -9.56 -12.30 -4.89
CA ALA A 318 -10.97 -12.04 -5.13
C ALA A 318 -11.50 -13.02 -6.17
N VAL A 319 -12.64 -13.66 -5.90
CA VAL A 319 -13.27 -14.64 -6.80
C VAL A 319 -14.51 -14.03 -7.44
N ARG A 320 -14.93 -14.51 -8.61
CA ARG A 320 -16.09 -13.96 -9.30
C ARG A 320 -17.35 -13.92 -8.42
N ASN A 321 -18.23 -12.97 -8.68
CA ASN A 321 -19.54 -12.90 -8.06
C ASN A 321 -20.54 -13.78 -8.84
N PRO A 322 -21.11 -14.85 -8.22
CA PRO A 322 -22.09 -15.69 -8.90
C PRO A 322 -23.42 -14.95 -9.18
N TYR A 323 -23.71 -13.83 -8.54
CA TYR A 323 -24.91 -13.03 -8.82
C TYR A 323 -24.59 -11.75 -9.61
N TYR A 324 -23.44 -11.69 -10.28
CA TYR A 324 -23.14 -10.54 -11.13
C TYR A 324 -24.17 -10.45 -12.26
N TRP A 325 -24.72 -9.25 -12.43
CA TRP A 325 -25.96 -8.98 -13.15
C TRP A 325 -25.71 -8.45 -14.58
N VAL A 326 -24.48 -8.61 -15.07
CA VAL A 326 -24.05 -8.16 -16.40
C VAL A 326 -23.80 -9.39 -17.27
N VAL A 327 -24.20 -9.30 -18.52
CA VAL A 327 -24.00 -10.32 -19.56
C VAL A 327 -23.35 -9.70 -20.79
N ASP A 328 -22.78 -10.54 -21.64
CA ASP A 328 -22.39 -10.12 -22.98
C ASP A 328 -23.57 -10.18 -23.98
N THR A 329 -23.31 -9.85 -25.25
CA THR A 329 -24.31 -9.91 -26.32
C THR A 329 -24.79 -11.33 -26.69
N GLN A 330 -24.18 -12.37 -26.11
CA GLN A 330 -24.51 -13.79 -26.29
C GLN A 330 -25.05 -14.45 -25.02
N GLY A 331 -25.41 -13.66 -24.00
CA GLY A 331 -26.02 -14.16 -22.77
C GLY A 331 -25.04 -14.90 -21.86
N ASN A 332 -23.73 -14.73 -22.06
CA ASN A 332 -22.69 -15.18 -21.15
C ASN A 332 -22.65 -14.24 -19.94
N GLN A 333 -22.93 -14.75 -18.75
CA GLN A 333 -22.77 -14.01 -17.50
C GLN A 333 -21.31 -13.58 -17.30
N LEU A 334 -21.07 -12.29 -17.11
CA LEU A 334 -19.76 -11.71 -16.80
C LEU A 334 -19.44 -11.80 -15.30
N PRO A 335 -18.19 -11.56 -14.86
CA PRO A 335 -16.98 -11.37 -15.65
C PRO A 335 -16.55 -12.64 -16.40
N TYR A 336 -15.67 -12.56 -17.41
CA TYR A 336 -15.08 -13.79 -17.99
C TYR A 336 -14.04 -14.43 -17.06
N ILE A 337 -13.18 -13.61 -16.45
CA ILE A 337 -12.11 -14.03 -15.54
C ILE A 337 -12.69 -14.50 -14.20
N ASP A 338 -12.17 -15.61 -13.69
CA ASP A 338 -12.71 -16.28 -12.50
C ASP A 338 -12.17 -15.68 -11.19
N ARG A 339 -10.92 -15.19 -11.21
CA ARG A 339 -10.23 -14.71 -10.01
C ARG A 339 -9.22 -13.59 -10.30
N ILE A 340 -9.08 -12.67 -9.35
CA ILE A 340 -7.97 -11.70 -9.28
C ILE A 340 -7.02 -12.13 -8.16
N LEU A 341 -5.72 -12.16 -8.46
CA LEU A 341 -4.66 -12.49 -7.52
C LEU A 341 -3.69 -11.32 -7.36
N PHE A 342 -3.51 -10.85 -6.13
CA PHE A 342 -2.54 -9.80 -5.80
C PHE A 342 -1.25 -10.42 -5.26
N LYS A 343 -0.17 -10.27 -6.02
CA LYS A 343 1.17 -10.71 -5.64
C LYS A 343 1.95 -9.54 -5.04
N LEU A 344 2.46 -9.72 -3.83
CA LEU A 344 3.31 -8.72 -3.20
C LEU A 344 4.71 -8.70 -3.83
N ARG A 345 5.20 -7.50 -4.13
CA ARG A 345 6.57 -7.18 -4.52
C ARG A 345 7.03 -5.96 -3.72
N SER A 346 8.33 -5.81 -3.48
CA SER A 346 8.83 -4.54 -2.94
C SER A 346 8.65 -3.40 -3.93
N ALA A 347 8.64 -2.16 -3.44
CA ALA A 347 8.50 -0.97 -4.30
C ALA A 347 9.54 -0.93 -5.43
N ASP A 348 10.80 -1.28 -5.14
CA ASP A 348 11.89 -1.29 -6.12
C ASP A 348 11.73 -2.38 -7.19
N MET A 349 10.97 -3.45 -6.90
CA MET A 349 10.81 -4.60 -7.79
C MET A 349 9.58 -4.49 -8.70
N ILE A 350 8.69 -3.50 -8.49
CA ILE A 350 7.46 -3.41 -9.30
C ILE A 350 7.77 -3.12 -10.77
N HIS A 351 8.70 -2.19 -11.04
CA HIS A 351 9.14 -1.82 -12.38
C HIS A 351 9.74 -3.01 -13.12
N LEU A 352 10.55 -3.81 -12.42
CA LEU A 352 11.13 -5.02 -12.97
C LEU A 352 10.06 -6.10 -13.18
N ALA A 353 9.14 -6.32 -12.24
CA ALA A 353 8.05 -7.29 -12.38
C ALA A 353 7.12 -6.96 -13.55
N LEU A 354 6.77 -5.68 -13.72
CA LEU A 354 5.96 -5.19 -14.84
C LEU A 354 6.73 -5.31 -16.17
N SER A 355 8.01 -4.93 -16.20
CA SER A 355 8.87 -5.10 -17.39
C SER A 355 9.13 -6.56 -17.75
N ASN A 356 8.90 -7.49 -16.83
CA ASN A 356 9.03 -8.93 -17.02
C ASN A 356 7.70 -9.62 -17.40
N GLY A 357 6.62 -8.86 -17.60
CA GLY A 357 5.30 -9.43 -17.93
C GLY A 357 4.65 -10.22 -16.78
N GLU A 358 4.99 -9.97 -15.51
CA GLU A 358 4.39 -10.70 -14.39
C GLU A 358 2.91 -10.37 -14.14
N ALA A 359 2.43 -9.19 -14.56
CA ALA A 359 1.03 -8.79 -14.43
C ALA A 359 0.24 -9.09 -15.72
N SER A 360 -1.02 -9.52 -15.62
CA SER A 360 -1.87 -9.72 -16.81
C SER A 360 -2.26 -8.38 -17.43
N MET A 361 -2.69 -7.44 -16.60
CA MET A 361 -2.96 -6.05 -16.98
C MET A 361 -2.75 -5.15 -15.76
N GLN A 362 -1.93 -4.11 -15.89
CA GLN A 362 -1.71 -3.16 -14.80
C GLN A 362 -1.19 -1.80 -15.30
N TRP A 363 -1.87 -0.73 -14.85
CA TRP A 363 -1.33 0.62 -14.82
C TRP A 363 -0.47 0.82 -13.57
N GLN A 364 0.59 1.64 -13.70
CA GLN A 364 1.42 2.07 -12.58
C GLN A 364 1.81 3.55 -12.77
N TRP A 365 1.69 4.34 -11.71
CA TRP A 365 1.81 5.81 -11.77
C TRP A 365 3.19 6.33 -12.17
N ASP A 366 4.25 5.60 -11.87
CA ASP A 366 5.64 5.96 -12.17
C ASP A 366 6.30 5.05 -13.22
N LEU A 367 5.52 4.28 -14.00
CA LEU A 367 6.04 3.36 -15.00
C LEU A 367 6.90 4.04 -16.06
N ALA A 368 6.71 5.35 -16.28
CA ALA A 368 7.53 6.17 -17.17
C ALA A 368 9.04 6.10 -16.85
N LYS A 369 9.40 5.86 -15.58
CA LYS A 369 10.80 5.72 -15.13
C LYS A 369 11.49 4.48 -15.69
N SER A 370 10.73 3.42 -15.95
CA SER A 370 11.22 2.14 -16.49
C SER A 370 10.74 1.88 -17.92
N TYR A 371 10.20 2.91 -18.60
CA TYR A 371 9.60 2.78 -19.93
C TYR A 371 10.54 2.16 -20.96
N THR A 372 11.81 2.59 -21.04
CA THR A 372 12.78 2.03 -21.97
C THR A 372 12.99 0.52 -21.74
N LEU A 373 13.19 0.12 -20.48
CA LEU A 373 13.34 -1.28 -20.10
C LEU A 373 12.09 -2.10 -20.47
N ALA A 374 10.90 -1.58 -20.13
CA ALA A 374 9.64 -2.26 -20.42
C ALA A 374 9.42 -2.41 -21.93
N MET A 375 9.73 -1.37 -22.73
CA MET A 375 9.65 -1.43 -24.19
C MET A 375 10.67 -2.38 -24.82
N GLU A 376 11.87 -2.51 -24.25
CA GLU A 376 12.89 -3.48 -24.69
C GLU A 376 12.49 -4.91 -24.37
N GLN A 377 11.90 -5.15 -23.20
CA GLN A 377 11.52 -6.50 -22.74
C GLN A 377 10.16 -6.98 -23.24
N ARG A 378 9.32 -6.09 -23.81
CA ARG A 378 7.93 -6.40 -24.21
C ARG A 378 7.78 -7.68 -25.02
N SER A 379 8.64 -7.88 -26.03
CA SER A 379 8.60 -9.05 -26.91
C SER A 379 9.14 -10.32 -26.25
N ALA A 380 10.05 -10.20 -25.28
CA ALA A 380 10.57 -11.34 -24.53
C ALA A 380 9.67 -11.72 -23.33
N GLY A 381 8.84 -10.77 -22.86
CA GLY A 381 7.92 -10.94 -21.74
C GLY A 381 6.47 -11.24 -22.14
N ASP A 382 6.18 -11.39 -23.43
CA ASP A 382 4.84 -11.64 -23.99
C ASP A 382 3.79 -10.61 -23.54
N PHE A 383 4.13 -9.32 -23.63
CA PHE A 383 3.23 -8.21 -23.31
C PHE A 383 3.43 -7.00 -24.23
N ASP A 384 2.46 -6.10 -24.22
CA ASP A 384 2.50 -4.79 -24.88
C ASP A 384 2.27 -3.66 -23.86
N ILE A 385 2.61 -2.42 -24.26
CA ILE A 385 2.43 -1.21 -23.44
C ILE A 385 1.44 -0.28 -24.12
N TYR A 386 0.27 -0.11 -23.51
CA TYR A 386 -0.75 0.81 -23.98
C TYR A 386 -0.53 2.20 -23.39
N HIS A 387 -0.75 3.21 -24.22
CA HIS A 387 -0.60 4.62 -23.86
C HIS A 387 -2.00 5.23 -23.76
N TRP A 388 -2.55 5.22 -22.54
CA TRP A 388 -3.85 5.83 -22.27
C TRP A 388 -3.70 7.33 -22.06
N PHE A 389 -4.74 8.09 -22.40
CA PHE A 389 -4.78 9.53 -22.17
C PHE A 389 -4.76 9.82 -20.66
N GLY A 390 -3.78 10.59 -20.20
CA GLY A 390 -3.58 10.88 -18.78
C GLY A 390 -4.46 12.03 -18.29
N GLY A 391 -5.18 11.83 -17.18
CA GLY A 391 -6.00 12.88 -16.60
C GLY A 391 -5.30 13.84 -15.64
N GLU A 392 -4.16 13.44 -15.08
CA GLU A 392 -3.58 14.05 -13.88
C GLU A 392 -2.15 14.55 -14.14
N ASN A 393 -1.84 15.75 -13.64
CA ASN A 393 -0.47 16.22 -13.47
C ASN A 393 0.15 15.49 -12.27
N LEU A 394 1.35 14.94 -12.44
CA LEU A 394 1.96 14.04 -11.45
C LEU A 394 2.48 14.75 -10.20
N PHE A 395 2.94 16.01 -10.32
CA PHE A 395 3.52 16.76 -9.21
C PHE A 395 3.16 18.25 -9.28
N VAL A 396 2.26 18.66 -8.39
CA VAL A 396 1.75 20.03 -8.25
C VAL A 396 2.01 20.49 -6.83
N VAL A 397 2.67 21.64 -6.68
CA VAL A 397 2.87 22.30 -5.39
C VAL A 397 1.69 23.26 -5.12
N TYR A 398 1.10 23.11 -3.94
CA TYR A 398 -0.03 23.88 -3.44
C TYR A 398 0.44 24.82 -2.31
N PRO A 399 0.53 26.15 -2.56
CA PRO A 399 0.73 27.15 -1.51
C PRO A 399 -0.50 27.28 -0.61
N ASN A 400 -0.32 27.33 0.70
CA ASN A 400 -1.44 27.48 1.64
C ASN A 400 -1.85 28.95 1.82
N ILE A 401 -2.84 29.39 1.05
CA ILE A 401 -3.42 30.74 1.12
C ILE A 401 -4.16 30.95 2.45
N ASN A 402 -4.58 29.88 3.11
CA ASN A 402 -5.21 29.93 4.43
C ASN A 402 -4.23 29.60 5.57
N ARG A 403 -2.93 29.80 5.38
CA ARG A 403 -1.90 29.52 6.41
C ARG A 403 -2.30 30.13 7.75
N ARG A 404 -2.48 29.30 8.78
CA ARG A 404 -2.90 29.76 10.11
C ARG A 404 -1.87 30.73 10.69
N VAL A 405 -2.32 31.89 11.17
CA VAL A 405 -1.48 32.82 11.93
C VAL A 405 -1.51 32.43 13.39
N ASP A 406 -0.34 32.24 13.99
CA ASP A 406 -0.15 31.74 15.35
C ASP A 406 0.56 32.82 16.18
N ALA A 407 -0.05 33.21 17.30
CA ALA A 407 0.47 34.30 18.14
C ALA A 407 1.81 33.95 18.79
N ASP A 408 2.05 32.66 19.06
CA ASP A 408 3.31 32.17 19.64
C ASP A 408 4.42 32.04 18.59
N ARG A 409 4.08 32.17 17.31
CA ARG A 409 5.01 32.06 16.16
C ARG A 409 4.80 33.21 15.17
N PRO A 410 5.32 34.41 15.49
CA PRO A 410 5.12 35.63 14.69
C PRO A 410 5.48 35.48 13.21
N GLU A 411 6.43 34.61 12.87
CA GLU A 411 6.84 34.35 11.49
C GLU A 411 5.69 33.81 10.62
N THR A 412 4.68 33.18 11.22
CA THR A 412 3.51 32.65 10.49
C THR A 412 2.65 33.75 9.88
N ALA A 413 2.63 34.95 10.46
CA ALA A 413 1.94 36.11 9.88
C ALA A 413 2.62 36.56 8.56
N HIS A 414 3.95 36.62 8.53
CA HIS A 414 4.70 36.95 7.32
C HIS A 414 4.50 35.91 6.21
N LYS A 415 4.49 34.62 6.58
CA LYS A 415 4.19 33.54 5.63
C LYS A 415 2.80 33.65 5.04
N ASN A 416 1.78 33.88 5.89
CA ASN A 416 0.41 34.05 5.43
C ASN A 416 0.30 35.23 4.44
N ALA A 417 0.90 36.38 4.76
CA ALA A 417 0.88 37.56 3.91
C ALA A 417 1.53 37.29 2.53
N LEU A 418 2.73 36.70 2.51
CA LEU A 418 3.43 36.39 1.26
C LEU A 418 2.70 35.34 0.41
N LEU A 419 2.15 34.28 1.02
CA LEU A 419 1.39 33.26 0.29
C LEU A 419 0.10 33.83 -0.33
N ASN A 420 -0.49 34.87 0.27
CA ASN A 420 -1.64 35.58 -0.28
C ASN A 420 -1.28 36.56 -1.41
N ASP A 421 -0.05 37.08 -1.47
CA ASP A 421 0.40 37.98 -2.54
C ASP A 421 0.60 37.25 -3.88
N LYS A 422 -0.08 37.71 -4.93
CA LYS A 422 0.01 37.09 -6.26
C LYS A 422 1.39 37.26 -6.90
N HIS A 423 2.09 38.37 -6.67
CA HIS A 423 3.42 38.61 -7.23
C HIS A 423 4.44 37.66 -6.62
N PHE A 424 4.31 37.34 -5.32
CA PHE A 424 5.15 36.32 -4.68
C PHE A 424 4.94 34.94 -5.33
N ARG A 425 3.69 34.51 -5.53
CA ARG A 425 3.39 33.23 -6.21
C ARG A 425 3.86 33.20 -7.66
N GLN A 426 3.63 34.28 -8.41
CA GLN A 426 4.12 34.43 -9.78
C GLN A 426 5.64 34.34 -9.88
N ALA A 427 6.36 35.00 -8.95
CA ALA A 427 7.82 34.93 -8.88
C ALA A 427 8.31 33.51 -8.60
N LEU A 428 7.71 32.81 -7.63
CA LEU A 428 8.05 31.43 -7.33
C LEU A 428 7.79 30.50 -8.52
N SER A 429 6.72 30.71 -9.27
CA SER A 429 6.46 29.91 -10.48
C SER A 429 7.50 30.15 -11.56
N LEU A 430 7.88 31.39 -11.84
CA LEU A 430 8.89 31.74 -12.87
C LEU A 430 10.31 31.29 -12.52
N ALA A 431 10.59 31.12 -11.22
CA ALA A 431 11.88 30.65 -10.77
C ALA A 431 12.12 29.17 -11.08
N ILE A 432 11.08 28.36 -11.33
CA ILE A 432 11.21 26.90 -11.51
C ILE A 432 11.67 26.58 -12.94
N ASN A 433 12.80 25.87 -13.06
CA ASN A 433 13.31 25.35 -14.32
C ASN A 433 12.63 24.03 -14.70
N ARG A 434 11.39 24.15 -15.20
CA ARG A 434 10.55 23.00 -15.58
C ARG A 434 11.19 22.11 -16.63
N GLN A 435 11.91 22.68 -17.59
CA GLN A 435 12.54 21.88 -18.65
C GLN A 435 13.65 20.99 -18.09
N ALA A 436 14.50 21.51 -17.19
CA ALA A 436 15.53 20.72 -16.54
C ALA A 436 14.92 19.58 -15.71
N ILE A 437 13.81 19.84 -15.00
CA ILE A 437 13.08 18.81 -14.25
C ILE A 437 12.49 17.75 -15.20
N ILE A 438 11.88 18.17 -16.31
CA ILE A 438 11.28 17.27 -17.28
C ILE A 438 12.34 16.35 -17.91
N ASP A 439 13.49 16.90 -18.27
CA ASP A 439 14.59 16.14 -18.86
C ASP A 439 15.19 15.14 -17.86
N ALA A 440 15.30 15.52 -16.58
CA ALA A 440 15.94 14.72 -15.53
C ALA A 440 15.02 13.66 -14.87
N ASP A 441 13.78 14.01 -14.53
CA ASP A 441 12.88 13.16 -13.74
C ASP A 441 11.72 12.59 -14.58
N TYR A 442 11.38 13.23 -15.70
CA TYR A 442 10.28 12.85 -16.60
C TYR A 442 10.78 12.25 -17.93
N ASN A 443 12.09 11.97 -18.05
CA ASN A 443 12.74 11.40 -19.25
C ASN A 443 12.46 12.19 -20.55
N GLY A 444 12.29 13.50 -20.45
CA GLY A 444 11.92 14.36 -21.59
C GLY A 444 10.49 14.12 -22.10
N GLN A 445 9.67 13.38 -21.36
CA GLN A 445 8.28 13.10 -21.71
C GLN A 445 7.38 14.14 -21.07
N SER A 446 6.70 14.95 -21.90
CA SER A 446 5.85 16.12 -21.54
C SER A 446 6.51 17.48 -21.83
N VAL A 447 5.75 18.56 -21.62
CA VAL A 447 6.17 19.95 -21.81
C VAL A 447 5.84 20.79 -20.57
N PRO A 448 6.58 21.89 -20.32
CA PRO A 448 6.24 22.82 -19.24
C PRO A 448 4.82 23.38 -19.39
N SER A 449 4.00 23.22 -18.34
CA SER A 449 2.63 23.75 -18.31
C SER A 449 2.18 24.11 -16.89
N ALA A 450 1.16 24.96 -16.77
CA ALA A 450 0.38 25.08 -15.54
C ALA A 450 -0.51 23.83 -15.37
N VAL A 451 -1.19 23.71 -14.23
CA VAL A 451 -2.33 22.78 -14.13
C VAL A 451 -3.41 23.34 -15.05
N SER A 452 -3.63 22.69 -16.19
CA SER A 452 -4.49 23.20 -17.26
C SER A 452 -4.87 22.05 -18.20
N PRO A 453 -6.07 22.10 -18.80
CA PRO A 453 -6.43 21.16 -19.85
C PRO A 453 -5.49 21.27 -21.05
N GLU A 454 -5.22 20.15 -21.71
CA GLU A 454 -4.33 20.12 -22.87
C GLU A 454 -5.02 20.63 -24.15
N PRO A 455 -4.23 21.12 -25.13
CA PRO A 455 -4.74 21.48 -26.45
C PRO A 455 -5.57 20.35 -27.07
N GLY A 456 -6.72 20.69 -27.65
CA GLY A 456 -7.66 19.71 -28.24
C GLY A 456 -8.74 19.21 -27.27
N THR A 457 -8.70 19.60 -25.99
CA THR A 457 -9.79 19.32 -25.03
C THR A 457 -10.81 20.47 -24.98
N PRO A 458 -12.10 20.22 -24.63
CA PRO A 458 -13.14 21.26 -24.63
C PRO A 458 -12.86 22.47 -23.71
N TYR A 459 -12.20 22.21 -22.57
CA TYR A 459 -11.89 23.22 -21.55
C TYR A 459 -10.49 23.84 -21.73
N TYR A 460 -9.80 23.58 -22.84
CA TYR A 460 -8.52 24.22 -23.14
C TYR A 460 -8.64 25.74 -23.12
N GLU A 461 -7.78 26.39 -22.33
CA GLU A 461 -7.66 27.84 -22.21
C GLU A 461 -6.17 28.22 -22.36
N PRO A 462 -5.76 28.75 -23.53
CA PRO A 462 -4.35 29.03 -23.83
C PRO A 462 -3.67 29.94 -22.81
N THR A 463 -4.42 30.90 -22.24
CA THR A 463 -3.87 31.88 -21.29
C THR A 463 -3.42 31.22 -19.99
N LEU A 464 -4.16 30.21 -19.51
CA LEU A 464 -3.78 29.44 -18.33
C LEU A 464 -2.63 28.48 -18.62
N TYR A 465 -2.67 27.78 -19.75
CA TYR A 465 -1.69 26.73 -20.10
C TYR A 465 -0.23 27.22 -20.04
N ARG A 466 0.00 28.48 -20.44
CA ARG A 466 1.32 29.15 -20.44
C ARG A 466 1.51 30.15 -19.29
N SER A 467 0.62 30.18 -18.30
CA SER A 467 0.67 31.21 -17.27
C SER A 467 1.85 31.03 -16.31
N PHE A 468 2.82 31.95 -16.36
CA PHE A 468 4.03 31.97 -15.51
C PHE A 468 4.79 30.63 -15.47
N VAL A 469 4.82 29.92 -16.61
CA VAL A 469 5.51 28.62 -16.74
C VAL A 469 6.94 28.74 -17.25
N ASP A 470 7.28 29.87 -17.87
CA ASP A 470 8.62 30.14 -18.39
C ASP A 470 9.65 30.19 -17.25
N TYR A 471 10.87 29.73 -17.53
CA TYR A 471 12.00 29.88 -16.60
C TYR A 471 12.63 31.27 -16.78
N ASP A 472 12.29 32.20 -15.88
CA ASP A 472 12.83 33.57 -15.86
C ASP A 472 13.15 34.01 -14.42
N PRO A 473 14.28 33.57 -13.85
CA PRO A 473 14.73 33.98 -12.52
C PRO A 473 14.97 35.49 -12.39
N ALA A 474 15.25 36.19 -13.49
CA ALA A 474 15.47 37.64 -13.47
C ALA A 474 14.14 38.38 -13.24
N ARG A 475 13.07 37.97 -13.93
CA ARG A 475 11.72 38.49 -13.68
C ARG A 475 11.20 38.08 -12.31
N ALA A 476 11.46 36.85 -11.86
CA ALA A 476 11.13 36.42 -10.51
C ALA A 476 11.77 37.34 -9.45
N ASN A 477 13.06 37.67 -9.59
CA ASN A 477 13.73 38.61 -8.68
C ASN A 477 13.09 40.01 -8.69
N ARG A 478 12.75 40.55 -9.87
CA ARG A 478 12.07 41.86 -9.97
C ARG A 478 10.73 41.86 -9.24
N LEU A 479 9.91 40.84 -9.42
CA LEU A 479 8.62 40.71 -8.73
C LEU A 479 8.79 40.65 -7.20
N LEU A 480 9.81 39.93 -6.72
CA LEU A 480 10.14 39.88 -5.28
C LEU A 480 10.64 41.24 -4.75
N ASP A 481 11.39 41.99 -5.55
CA ASP A 481 11.87 43.32 -5.19
C ASP A 481 10.72 44.35 -5.15
N GLU A 482 9.76 44.26 -6.08
CA GLU A 482 8.57 45.13 -6.17
C GLU A 482 7.66 45.02 -4.94
N ILE A 483 7.58 43.83 -4.32
CA ILE A 483 6.86 43.62 -3.05
C ILE A 483 7.73 43.89 -1.81
N GLY A 484 8.93 44.46 -2.00
CA GLY A 484 9.78 44.97 -0.92
C GLY A 484 10.77 43.98 -0.32
N LEU A 485 10.91 42.75 -0.84
CA LEU A 485 11.78 41.70 -0.26
C LEU A 485 13.27 41.88 -0.59
N THR A 486 13.81 43.10 -0.57
CA THR A 486 15.16 43.42 -1.07
C THR A 486 16.30 43.07 -0.10
N SER A 487 16.02 43.04 1.20
CA SER A 487 17.00 42.71 2.25
C SER A 487 17.43 41.24 2.20
N ARG A 488 18.70 40.96 2.49
CA ARG A 488 19.28 39.61 2.52
C ARG A 488 20.03 39.31 3.82
N ASP A 489 19.99 38.05 4.25
CA ASP A 489 20.76 37.53 5.36
C ASP A 489 22.20 37.20 4.96
N ARG A 490 23.01 36.75 5.92
CA ARG A 490 24.44 36.44 5.72
C ARG A 490 24.69 35.26 4.77
N GLU A 491 23.69 34.43 4.53
CA GLU A 491 23.74 33.29 3.61
C GLU A 491 23.26 33.70 2.20
N GLY A 492 22.88 34.96 1.99
CA GLY A 492 22.43 35.48 0.71
C GLY A 492 20.94 35.29 0.42
N PHE A 493 20.16 34.78 1.37
CA PHE A 493 18.71 34.61 1.22
C PHE A 493 17.95 35.86 1.63
N ARG A 494 16.78 36.11 1.02
CA ARG A 494 15.90 37.23 1.36
C ARG A 494 15.40 37.12 2.80
N THR A 495 15.20 38.24 3.47
CA THR A 495 14.56 38.29 4.80
C THR A 495 13.08 38.62 4.67
N TYR A 496 12.31 38.40 5.74
CA TYR A 496 11.01 39.05 5.86
C TYR A 496 11.17 40.58 5.95
N LEU A 497 10.06 41.32 5.76
CA LEU A 497 10.07 42.79 5.75
C LEU A 497 10.52 43.42 7.07
N ASP A 498 10.39 42.69 8.18
CA ASP A 498 10.89 43.11 9.51
C ASP A 498 12.38 42.79 9.72
N GLY A 499 13.06 42.21 8.72
CA GLY A 499 14.47 41.81 8.77
C GLY A 499 14.72 40.42 9.35
N THR A 500 13.69 39.71 9.81
CA THR A 500 13.85 38.35 10.34
C THR A 500 14.09 37.33 9.22
N ARG A 501 14.72 36.19 9.57
CA ARG A 501 15.13 35.17 8.60
C ARG A 501 13.93 34.51 7.93
N MET A 502 13.86 34.55 6.61
CA MET A 502 12.81 33.88 5.82
C MET A 502 13.09 32.37 5.71
N VAL A 503 12.08 31.54 6.02
CA VAL A 503 12.12 30.08 5.88
C VAL A 503 10.70 29.55 5.64
N PHE A 504 10.48 28.84 4.53
CA PHE A 504 9.25 28.07 4.29
C PHE A 504 9.51 26.56 4.32
N TYR A 505 8.45 25.77 4.40
CA TYR A 505 8.50 24.31 4.35
C TYR A 505 7.68 23.74 3.20
N LEU A 506 8.28 22.83 2.43
CA LEU A 506 7.58 21.98 1.47
C LEU A 506 7.33 20.62 2.12
N SER A 507 6.09 20.40 2.54
CA SER A 507 5.65 19.16 3.19
C SER A 507 5.19 18.13 2.16
N LEU A 508 5.80 16.94 2.20
CA LEU A 508 5.56 15.82 1.30
C LEU A 508 5.09 14.61 2.11
N SER A 509 4.20 13.82 1.54
CA SER A 509 3.79 12.55 2.13
C SER A 509 4.73 11.43 1.69
N SER A 510 5.34 10.73 2.66
CA SER A 510 6.30 9.64 2.43
C SER A 510 5.73 8.44 1.67
N ASP A 511 4.43 8.22 1.80
CA ASP A 511 3.77 6.98 1.35
C ASP A 511 3.23 7.09 -0.08
N ASP A 512 3.02 8.33 -0.53
CA ASP A 512 2.30 8.62 -1.77
C ASP A 512 3.14 9.45 -2.75
N THR A 513 3.50 10.68 -2.37
CA THR A 513 4.19 11.63 -3.26
C THR A 513 5.69 11.36 -3.32
N GLY A 514 6.31 11.02 -2.18
CA GLY A 514 7.76 10.93 -2.05
C GLY A 514 8.46 12.28 -2.29
N ILE A 515 9.78 12.24 -2.52
CA ILE A 515 10.60 13.46 -2.71
C ILE A 515 10.35 14.08 -4.10
N GLY A 516 10.18 13.27 -5.14
CA GLY A 516 9.91 13.74 -6.51
C GLY A 516 10.89 14.83 -6.99
N PRO A 517 10.44 15.81 -7.80
CA PRO A 517 11.27 16.91 -8.26
C PRO A 517 11.50 18.02 -7.22
N SER A 518 11.12 17.80 -5.95
CA SER A 518 11.12 18.84 -4.92
C SER A 518 12.49 19.50 -4.72
N GLN A 519 13.58 18.74 -4.85
CA GLN A 519 14.92 19.29 -4.66
C GLN A 519 15.25 20.32 -5.75
N PHE A 520 14.94 20.04 -7.02
CA PHE A 520 15.10 21.01 -8.11
C PHE A 520 14.32 22.29 -7.83
N ILE A 521 13.05 22.17 -7.43
CA ILE A 521 12.18 23.32 -7.13
C ILE A 521 12.76 24.17 -5.99
N VAL A 522 13.23 23.53 -4.91
CA VAL A 522 13.83 24.23 -3.77
C VAL A 522 15.15 24.90 -4.14
N ASP A 523 15.99 24.24 -4.95
CA ASP A 523 17.26 24.80 -5.43
C ASP A 523 17.00 26.01 -6.34
N ASP A 524 16.02 25.92 -7.24
CA ASP A 524 15.58 27.01 -8.10
C ASP A 524 15.08 28.23 -7.31
N TRP A 525 14.28 27.99 -6.25
CA TRP A 525 13.84 29.06 -5.35
C TRP A 525 14.99 29.68 -4.56
N ALA A 526 16.01 28.89 -4.20
CA ALA A 526 17.20 29.41 -3.55
C ALA A 526 17.97 30.41 -4.43
N HIS A 527 18.01 30.21 -5.75
CA HIS A 527 18.66 31.14 -6.69
C HIS A 527 18.02 32.53 -6.71
N VAL A 528 16.72 32.64 -6.44
CA VAL A 528 16.01 33.93 -6.29
C VAL A 528 15.98 34.43 -4.84
N GLY A 529 16.67 33.72 -3.93
CA GLY A 529 16.83 34.08 -2.52
C GLY A 529 15.69 33.62 -1.62
N VAL A 530 14.81 32.72 -2.05
CA VAL A 530 13.71 32.19 -1.22
C VAL A 530 14.12 30.86 -0.61
N ARG A 531 14.23 30.80 0.72
CA ARG A 531 14.66 29.60 1.44
C ARG A 531 13.47 28.69 1.74
N VAL A 532 13.50 27.48 1.20
CA VAL A 532 12.51 26.43 1.47
C VAL A 532 13.19 25.16 1.93
N LEU A 533 12.61 24.46 2.92
CA LEU A 533 13.13 23.19 3.44
C LEU A 533 12.12 22.07 3.17
N ILE A 534 12.60 20.96 2.62
CA ILE A 534 11.78 19.77 2.37
C ILE A 534 11.52 19.05 3.69
N ARG A 535 10.26 18.69 3.93
CA ARG A 535 9.84 17.82 5.03
C ARG A 535 9.12 16.61 4.46
N ASN A 536 9.74 15.45 4.58
CA ASN A 536 9.09 14.19 4.26
C ASN A 536 8.43 13.65 5.54
N GLU A 537 7.10 13.59 5.55
CA GLU A 537 6.27 13.31 6.72
C GLU A 537 5.34 12.11 6.41
N SER A 538 4.92 11.36 7.43
CA SER A 538 3.92 10.30 7.23
C SER A 538 2.63 10.87 6.63
N ARG A 539 1.89 10.05 5.85
CA ARG A 539 0.59 10.45 5.29
C ARG A 539 -0.35 11.02 6.35
N ALA A 540 -0.35 10.40 7.52
CA ALA A 540 -1.17 10.76 8.65
C ALA A 540 -0.83 12.18 9.17
N LEU A 541 0.43 12.44 9.49
CA LEU A 541 0.89 13.75 9.98
C LEU A 541 0.70 14.86 8.94
N TRP A 542 1.04 14.57 7.69
CA TRP A 542 0.87 15.48 6.56
C TRP A 542 -0.59 15.94 6.42
N SER A 543 -1.53 14.99 6.43
CA SER A 543 -2.97 15.27 6.33
C SER A 543 -3.44 16.13 7.51
N THR A 544 -2.99 15.81 8.72
CA THR A 544 -3.36 16.54 9.93
C THR A 544 -2.90 18.00 9.91
N LYS A 545 -1.65 18.27 9.51
CA LYS A 545 -1.14 19.64 9.33
C LYS A 545 -1.87 20.37 8.21
N ALA A 546 -2.24 19.66 7.13
CA ALA A 546 -3.06 20.21 6.07
C ALA A 546 -4.44 20.66 6.60
N GLN A 547 -5.10 19.81 7.39
CA GLN A 547 -6.40 20.10 7.97
C GLN A 547 -6.36 21.22 9.02
N ALA A 548 -5.26 21.33 9.78
CA ALA A 548 -5.03 22.40 10.76
C ALA A 548 -4.53 23.72 10.14
N LEU A 549 -4.36 23.76 8.81
CA LEU A 549 -3.87 24.91 8.04
C LEU A 549 -2.44 25.35 8.45
N GLU A 550 -1.62 24.43 8.95
CA GLU A 550 -0.27 24.73 9.49
C GLU A 550 0.88 24.55 8.49
N HIS A 551 0.62 23.91 7.36
CA HIS A 551 1.60 23.73 6.28
C HIS A 551 1.79 25.04 5.49
N ASP A 552 2.99 25.24 4.93
CA ASP A 552 3.29 26.39 4.06
C ASP A 552 3.04 26.03 2.60
N PHE A 553 3.73 24.98 2.12
CA PHE A 553 3.51 24.36 0.82
C PHE A 553 3.30 22.85 1.01
N ASN A 554 2.41 22.29 0.21
CA ASN A 554 2.23 20.85 0.07
C ASN A 554 2.43 20.43 -1.39
N ALA A 555 2.75 19.17 -1.67
CA ALA A 555 2.74 18.66 -3.04
C ALA A 555 1.86 17.42 -3.20
N TRP A 556 1.12 17.38 -4.31
CA TRP A 556 0.20 16.29 -4.66
C TRP A 556 0.04 16.20 -6.18
N SER A 557 -0.72 15.22 -6.68
CA SER A 557 -1.20 15.24 -8.07
C SER A 557 -2.30 16.31 -8.24
N GLY A 558 -2.51 16.80 -9.45
CA GLY A 558 -3.58 17.76 -9.77
C GLY A 558 -4.38 17.38 -11.00
N ASN A 559 -5.67 17.71 -11.03
CA ASN A 559 -6.53 17.48 -12.18
C ASN A 559 -6.30 18.52 -13.29
N GLY A 560 -5.51 18.13 -14.30
CA GLY A 560 -5.23 18.97 -15.45
C GLY A 560 -6.34 18.91 -16.50
N ASN A 561 -6.70 17.69 -16.93
CA ASN A 561 -7.47 17.49 -18.16
C ASN A 561 -9.00 17.44 -17.97
N PHE A 562 -9.50 17.27 -16.75
CA PHE A 562 -10.95 17.16 -16.48
C PHE A 562 -11.45 18.18 -15.44
N PRO A 563 -11.14 19.48 -15.57
CA PRO A 563 -11.38 20.47 -14.53
C PRO A 563 -12.87 20.69 -14.25
N ALA A 564 -13.73 20.38 -15.23
CA ALA A 564 -15.18 20.42 -15.12
C ALA A 564 -15.77 19.36 -14.18
N LEU A 565 -15.13 18.19 -14.09
CA LEU A 565 -15.53 17.11 -13.17
C LEU A 565 -15.05 17.39 -11.74
N TRP A 566 -13.88 18.00 -11.60
CA TRP A 566 -13.30 18.39 -10.32
C TRP A 566 -12.41 19.62 -10.48
N PRO A 567 -12.84 20.81 -10.05
CA PRO A 567 -12.08 22.06 -10.23
C PRO A 567 -11.15 22.43 -9.05
N GLU A 568 -10.57 21.47 -8.33
CA GLU A 568 -9.84 21.71 -7.07
C GLU A 568 -8.58 22.56 -7.19
N ALA A 569 -8.02 22.66 -8.41
CA ALA A 569 -6.87 23.49 -8.72
C ALA A 569 -7.24 24.95 -9.02
N TYR A 570 -8.53 25.27 -9.17
CA TYR A 570 -9.00 26.58 -9.63
C TYR A 570 -10.05 27.21 -8.72
N VAL A 571 -10.91 26.39 -8.12
CA VAL A 571 -11.97 26.81 -7.19
C VAL A 571 -11.76 26.10 -5.86
N PRO A 572 -11.81 26.80 -4.72
CA PRO A 572 -11.71 26.16 -3.42
C PRO A 572 -12.98 25.36 -3.15
N ILE A 573 -12.95 24.08 -3.50
CA ILE A 573 -13.96 23.06 -3.21
C ILE A 573 -13.29 21.85 -2.52
N GLU A 574 -14.04 20.81 -2.18
CA GLU A 574 -13.57 19.47 -1.76
C GLU A 574 -12.05 19.31 -1.61
N ASN A 575 -11.54 19.19 -0.37
CA ASN A 575 -10.14 18.81 -0.10
C ASN A 575 -9.09 19.67 -0.84
N CYS A 576 -9.40 20.93 -1.19
CA CYS A 576 -8.51 21.86 -1.88
C CYS A 576 -7.12 21.92 -1.22
N GLY A 577 -6.08 21.83 -2.06
CA GLY A 577 -4.68 21.87 -1.61
C GLY A 577 -4.20 23.26 -1.23
N PHE A 578 -4.71 24.32 -1.85
CA PHE A 578 -4.18 25.68 -1.70
C PHE A 578 -5.04 26.61 -0.82
N ALA A 579 -6.35 26.34 -0.66
CA ALA A 579 -7.28 27.20 0.08
C ALA A 579 -8.37 26.40 0.83
N ARG A 580 -7.95 25.47 1.68
CA ARG A 580 -8.84 24.53 2.38
C ARG A 580 -9.86 25.20 3.31
N GLY A 581 -9.49 26.28 3.99
CA GLY A 581 -10.40 27.04 4.86
C GLY A 581 -11.52 27.72 4.07
N PHE A 582 -11.19 28.29 2.92
CA PHE A 582 -12.16 28.86 1.97
C PHE A 582 -13.09 27.78 1.41
N ALA A 583 -12.55 26.63 1.06
CA ALA A 583 -13.34 25.49 0.57
C ALA A 583 -14.37 25.02 1.61
N ARG A 584 -13.99 24.92 2.89
CA ARG A 584 -14.91 24.57 3.98
C ARG A 584 -16.02 25.60 4.14
N TRP A 585 -15.68 26.90 4.12
CA TRP A 585 -16.65 27.99 4.21
C TRP A 585 -17.66 27.95 3.05
N TYR A 586 -17.18 27.75 1.82
CA TYR A 586 -18.03 27.65 0.63
C TYR A 586 -18.94 26.42 0.67
N ALA A 587 -18.42 25.24 1.04
CA ALA A 587 -19.19 24.01 1.14
C ALA A 587 -20.34 24.09 2.17
N GLN A 588 -20.18 24.90 3.22
CA GLN A 588 -21.22 25.15 4.23
C GLN A 588 -22.23 26.24 3.83
N GLY A 589 -22.15 26.77 2.61
CA GLY A 589 -23.08 27.77 2.09
C GLY A 589 -22.75 29.21 2.50
N GLY A 590 -21.49 29.51 2.87
CA GLY A 590 -21.09 30.83 3.37
C GLY A 590 -21.37 32.01 2.42
N LEU A 591 -21.46 31.80 1.10
CA LEU A 591 -21.88 32.83 0.14
C LEU A 591 -23.31 33.34 0.36
N TYR A 592 -24.16 32.55 1.04
CA TYR A 592 -25.61 32.75 1.11
C TYR A 592 -26.10 33.09 2.52
N GLY A 593 -25.21 33.17 3.51
CA GLY A 593 -25.58 33.51 4.88
C GLY A 593 -24.54 33.06 5.91
N PRO A 594 -24.75 33.41 7.19
CA PRO A 594 -23.86 33.00 8.26
C PRO A 594 -23.88 31.47 8.42
N ILE A 595 -22.69 30.90 8.61
CA ILE A 595 -22.53 29.46 8.88
C ILE A 595 -22.87 29.21 10.36
N PRO A 596 -23.72 28.21 10.67
CA PRO A 596 -24.01 27.85 12.06
C PRO A 596 -22.74 27.52 12.85
N PRO A 597 -22.61 27.94 14.12
CA PRO A 597 -21.39 27.76 14.92
C PRO A 597 -20.88 26.31 14.96
N GLU A 598 -21.78 25.35 15.05
CA GLU A 598 -21.49 23.92 15.05
C GLU A 598 -20.90 23.39 13.74
N ARG A 599 -21.00 24.16 12.64
CA ARG A 599 -20.44 23.84 11.32
C ARG A 599 -19.29 24.76 10.90
N ALA A 600 -18.99 25.78 11.70
CA ALA A 600 -17.98 26.78 11.39
C ALA A 600 -16.54 26.30 11.62
N GLY A 601 -16.35 25.11 12.22
CA GLY A 601 -15.05 24.53 12.54
C GLY A 601 -14.08 24.53 11.34
N GLY A 602 -13.00 25.32 11.46
CA GLY A 602 -11.96 25.42 10.43
C GLY A 602 -12.38 26.12 9.12
N CYS A 603 -13.55 26.75 9.08
CA CYS A 603 -13.98 27.61 7.97
C CYS A 603 -13.25 28.96 8.03
N VAL A 604 -12.86 29.49 6.87
CA VAL A 604 -12.30 30.85 6.75
C VAL A 604 -13.10 31.55 5.66
N GLU A 605 -13.67 32.72 5.97
CA GLU A 605 -14.35 33.51 4.95
C GLU A 605 -13.33 34.18 4.01
N PRO A 606 -13.45 34.02 2.68
CA PRO A 606 -12.68 34.81 1.73
C PRO A 606 -13.05 36.29 1.82
N PRO A 607 -12.07 37.21 1.85
CA PRO A 607 -12.34 38.65 1.86
C PRO A 607 -13.27 39.07 0.72
N VAL A 608 -14.09 40.10 0.96
CA VAL A 608 -14.95 40.68 -0.09
C VAL A 608 -14.06 41.19 -1.23
N GLY A 609 -14.38 40.82 -2.47
CA GLY A 609 -13.58 41.15 -3.66
C GLY A 609 -12.38 40.23 -3.91
N HIS A 610 -12.14 39.22 -3.06
CA HIS A 610 -11.07 38.25 -3.30
C HIS A 610 -11.35 37.42 -4.58
N PRO A 611 -10.36 37.20 -5.48
CA PRO A 611 -10.58 36.49 -6.74
C PRO A 611 -11.16 35.06 -6.58
N LEU A 612 -10.79 34.35 -5.52
CA LEU A 612 -11.38 33.03 -5.22
C LEU A 612 -12.87 33.10 -4.81
N ARG A 613 -13.34 34.21 -4.23
CA ARG A 613 -14.77 34.41 -3.95
C ARG A 613 -15.54 34.57 -5.25
N GLN A 614 -15.00 35.36 -6.17
CA GLN A 614 -15.54 35.49 -7.54
C GLN A 614 -15.54 34.14 -8.27
N ALA A 615 -14.47 33.35 -8.16
CA ALA A 615 -14.40 32.01 -8.77
C ALA A 615 -15.50 31.07 -8.23
N MET A 616 -15.83 31.14 -6.93
CA MET A 616 -16.94 30.38 -6.34
C MET A 616 -18.31 30.83 -6.88
N GLU A 617 -18.55 32.14 -7.01
CA GLU A 617 -19.78 32.68 -7.59
C GLU A 617 -19.97 32.25 -9.05
N ILE A 618 -18.88 32.29 -9.84
CA ILE A 618 -18.88 31.80 -11.22
C ILE A 618 -19.15 30.29 -11.26
N TYR A 619 -18.57 29.53 -10.33
CA TYR A 619 -18.80 28.10 -10.23
C TYR A 619 -20.27 27.75 -9.88
N ASP A 620 -20.93 28.54 -9.04
CA ASP A 620 -22.38 28.39 -8.80
C ASP A 620 -23.20 28.66 -10.07
N ARG A 621 -22.83 29.65 -10.89
CA ARG A 621 -23.47 29.87 -12.22
C ARG A 621 -23.22 28.70 -13.16
N TYR A 622 -21.99 28.18 -13.20
CA TYR A 622 -21.62 27.03 -14.01
C TYR A 622 -22.46 25.78 -13.67
N ARG A 623 -22.68 25.53 -12.37
CA ARG A 623 -23.52 24.42 -11.88
C ARG A 623 -25.01 24.60 -12.19
N ALA A 624 -25.47 25.84 -12.32
CA ALA A 624 -26.86 26.14 -12.64
C ALA A 624 -27.16 26.10 -14.15
N GLU A 625 -26.15 26.31 -14.99
CA GLU A 625 -26.29 26.23 -16.44
C GLU A 625 -26.51 24.78 -16.90
N SER A 626 -27.38 24.60 -17.89
CA SER A 626 -27.83 23.31 -18.41
C SER A 626 -27.26 23.00 -19.80
N GLU A 627 -26.88 24.02 -20.57
CA GLU A 627 -26.32 23.85 -21.90
C GLU A 627 -24.78 23.66 -21.85
N PRO A 628 -24.24 22.52 -22.33
CA PRO A 628 -22.80 22.23 -22.23
C PRO A 628 -21.88 23.30 -22.85
N GLU A 629 -22.28 23.90 -23.98
CA GLU A 629 -21.48 24.96 -24.63
C GLU A 629 -21.40 26.22 -23.76
N LYS A 630 -22.52 26.64 -23.15
CA LYS A 630 -22.55 27.78 -22.21
C LYS A 630 -21.78 27.46 -20.94
N GLN A 631 -21.91 26.25 -20.41
CA GLN A 631 -21.13 25.77 -19.27
C GLN A 631 -19.62 25.91 -19.53
N GLN A 632 -19.14 25.50 -20.71
CA GLN A 632 -17.73 25.64 -21.07
C GLN A 632 -17.26 27.10 -21.08
N VAL A 633 -18.08 28.02 -21.62
CA VAL A 633 -17.77 29.45 -21.63
C VAL A 633 -17.67 30.02 -20.21
N ILE A 634 -18.65 29.72 -19.35
CA ILE A 634 -18.66 30.17 -17.94
C ILE A 634 -17.43 29.64 -17.20
N PHE A 635 -17.10 28.36 -17.39
CA PHE A 635 -15.97 27.75 -16.70
C PHE A 635 -14.62 28.32 -17.14
N LYS A 636 -14.47 28.72 -18.40
CA LYS A 636 -13.25 29.40 -18.89
C LYS A 636 -13.00 30.75 -18.19
N GLU A 637 -14.02 31.41 -17.63
CA GLU A 637 -13.81 32.60 -16.78
C GLU A 637 -13.02 32.26 -15.51
N ILE A 638 -13.31 31.11 -14.88
CA ILE A 638 -12.56 30.61 -13.71
C ILE A 638 -11.09 30.34 -14.08
N LEU A 639 -10.87 29.72 -15.25
CA LEU A 639 -9.51 29.41 -15.73
C LEU A 639 -8.68 30.67 -15.96
N LYS A 640 -9.30 31.75 -16.46
CA LYS A 640 -8.64 33.06 -16.64
C LYS A 640 -8.28 33.71 -15.30
N ILE A 641 -9.15 33.62 -14.28
CA ILE A 641 -8.84 34.08 -12.92
C ILE A 641 -7.64 33.30 -12.36
N ALA A 642 -7.63 31.98 -12.54
CA ALA A 642 -6.52 31.14 -12.11
C ALA A 642 -5.21 31.47 -12.84
N ALA A 643 -5.28 31.77 -14.14
CA ALA A 643 -4.13 32.18 -14.94
C ALA A 643 -3.46 33.42 -14.36
N GLU A 644 -4.22 34.46 -14.00
CA GLU A 644 -3.63 35.68 -13.44
C GLU A 644 -3.02 35.46 -12.04
N ASN A 645 -3.65 34.61 -11.21
CA ASN A 645 -3.33 34.55 -9.79
C ASN A 645 -2.35 33.46 -9.38
N VAL A 646 -2.12 32.45 -10.22
CA VAL A 646 -1.18 31.33 -9.98
C VAL A 646 -1.42 30.67 -8.62
N TRP A 647 -2.50 29.89 -8.51
CA TRP A 647 -2.87 29.20 -7.26
C TRP A 647 -2.03 27.96 -6.95
N THR A 648 -1.35 27.42 -7.96
CA THR A 648 -0.57 26.18 -7.89
C THR A 648 0.70 26.31 -8.73
N PHE A 649 1.73 25.54 -8.37
CA PHE A 649 2.97 25.44 -9.16
C PHE A 649 3.09 24.03 -9.74
N ASN A 650 2.84 23.89 -11.03
CA ASN A 650 2.99 22.63 -11.75
C ASN A 650 4.31 22.56 -12.49
N VAL A 651 4.81 21.35 -12.76
CA VAL A 651 6.05 21.10 -13.50
C VAL A 651 5.78 20.86 -14.99
N ALA A 652 4.91 19.89 -15.31
CA ALA A 652 4.75 19.38 -16.67
C ALA A 652 3.28 19.07 -16.99
N SER A 653 2.89 19.08 -18.27
CA SER A 653 1.56 18.63 -18.69
C SER A 653 1.34 17.14 -18.35
N PRO A 654 0.08 16.68 -18.25
CA PRO A 654 -0.22 15.29 -17.94
C PRO A 654 0.54 14.33 -18.88
N GLN A 655 1.18 13.30 -18.31
CA GLN A 655 1.84 12.28 -19.11
C GLN A 655 0.84 11.21 -19.54
N PRO A 656 1.08 10.52 -20.67
CA PRO A 656 0.35 9.31 -21.00
C PRO A 656 0.39 8.31 -19.85
N SER A 657 -0.76 7.75 -19.51
CA SER A 657 -0.86 6.69 -18.51
C SER A 657 -0.47 5.36 -19.16
N LEU A 658 0.68 4.83 -18.77
CA LEU A 658 1.23 3.60 -19.31
C LEU A 658 0.61 2.38 -18.64
N VAL A 659 0.14 1.44 -19.46
CA VAL A 659 -0.52 0.21 -19.00
C VAL A 659 0.18 -0.99 -19.62
N VAL A 660 0.69 -1.90 -18.79
CA VAL A 660 1.21 -3.19 -19.23
C VAL A 660 0.04 -4.14 -19.44
N VAL A 661 -0.02 -4.80 -20.59
CA VAL A 661 -1.07 -5.77 -20.95
C VAL A 661 -0.40 -6.99 -21.57
N LYS A 662 -0.62 -8.18 -21.01
CA LYS A 662 -0.14 -9.43 -21.63
C LYS A 662 -0.77 -9.66 -22.99
N ASP A 663 -0.01 -10.29 -23.88
CA ASP A 663 -0.48 -10.58 -25.23
C ASP A 663 -1.68 -11.53 -25.26
N ASP A 664 -1.80 -12.41 -24.26
CA ASP A 664 -2.95 -13.31 -24.12
C ASP A 664 -4.16 -12.67 -23.42
N PHE A 665 -4.02 -11.43 -22.92
CA PHE A 665 -5.04 -10.72 -22.14
C PHE A 665 -5.78 -9.72 -23.04
N ARG A 666 -7.03 -10.05 -23.37
CA ARG A 666 -7.83 -9.38 -24.40
C ARG A 666 -8.95 -8.53 -23.81
N ASN A 667 -9.64 -7.80 -24.68
CA ASN A 667 -10.70 -6.83 -24.39
C ASN A 667 -10.24 -5.59 -23.62
N VAL A 668 -8.93 -5.36 -23.49
CA VAL A 668 -8.37 -4.10 -22.96
C VAL A 668 -8.34 -3.07 -24.08
N PRO A 669 -9.03 -1.91 -23.96
CA PRO A 669 -8.99 -0.88 -24.99
C PRO A 669 -7.56 -0.35 -25.21
N ARG A 670 -7.11 -0.28 -26.47
CA ARG A 670 -5.80 0.30 -26.80
C ARG A 670 -5.72 1.80 -26.46
N LYS A 671 -6.84 2.50 -26.59
CA LYS A 671 -7.02 3.89 -26.19
C LYS A 671 -8.12 3.96 -25.14
N ALA A 672 -7.87 4.70 -24.07
CA ALA A 672 -8.84 5.03 -23.04
C ALA A 672 -8.33 6.24 -22.25
N ILE A 673 -9.22 6.84 -21.45
CA ILE A 673 -8.84 7.80 -20.43
C ILE A 673 -8.51 7.07 -19.14
N HIS A 674 -7.38 7.45 -18.55
CA HIS A 674 -7.00 7.02 -17.22
C HIS A 674 -7.03 8.21 -16.24
N THR A 675 -7.94 8.14 -15.27
CA THR A 675 -7.96 9.05 -14.12
C THR A 675 -8.68 8.41 -12.94
N PHE A 676 -8.33 8.83 -11.73
CA PHE A 676 -9.09 8.51 -10.53
C PHE A 676 -10.57 8.91 -10.64
N LEU A 677 -10.87 10.03 -11.33
CA LEU A 677 -12.22 10.58 -11.47
C LEU A 677 -13.22 9.66 -12.17
N MET A 678 -12.72 8.82 -13.07
CA MET A 678 -13.49 7.86 -13.85
C MET A 678 -13.34 6.43 -13.32
N MET A 679 -12.76 6.28 -12.13
CA MET A 679 -12.47 4.99 -11.49
C MET A 679 -11.61 4.04 -12.35
N SER A 680 -10.77 4.57 -13.23
CA SER A 680 -10.01 3.75 -14.18
C SER A 680 -9.16 2.67 -13.47
N PRO A 681 -9.13 1.42 -13.97
CA PRO A 681 -9.67 0.99 -15.26
C PRO A 681 -11.15 0.57 -15.26
N ALA A 682 -11.94 0.76 -14.18
CA ALA A 682 -13.34 0.33 -14.18
C ALA A 682 -14.13 0.83 -15.40
N ASN A 683 -13.96 2.10 -15.82
CA ASN A 683 -14.59 2.67 -17.01
C ASN A 683 -14.34 1.86 -18.31
N THR A 684 -13.24 1.11 -18.38
CA THR A 684 -12.78 0.42 -19.59
C THR A 684 -13.35 -0.98 -19.82
N GLY A 685 -14.32 -1.43 -19.02
CA GLY A 685 -15.01 -2.70 -19.27
C GLY A 685 -14.31 -3.92 -18.68
N ILE A 686 -13.74 -3.79 -17.48
CA ILE A 686 -12.89 -4.83 -16.88
C ILE A 686 -13.58 -6.20 -16.77
N GLU A 687 -14.91 -6.23 -16.60
CA GLU A 687 -15.72 -7.44 -16.60
C GLU A 687 -15.70 -8.21 -17.94
N THR A 688 -15.41 -7.53 -19.05
CA THR A 688 -15.29 -8.14 -20.39
C THR A 688 -13.88 -8.67 -20.67
N TYR A 689 -12.89 -8.39 -19.81
CA TYR A 689 -11.52 -8.84 -20.02
C TYR A 689 -11.41 -10.36 -19.90
N TYR A 690 -10.56 -10.98 -20.71
CA TYR A 690 -10.39 -12.43 -20.72
C TYR A 690 -8.98 -12.84 -21.16
N HIS A 691 -8.58 -14.05 -20.79
CA HIS A 691 -7.40 -14.71 -21.35
C HIS A 691 -7.80 -15.50 -22.59
N GLU A 692 -7.07 -15.39 -23.71
CA GLU A 692 -7.31 -16.24 -24.89
C GLU A 692 -7.16 -17.72 -24.56
N ASN A 693 -6.19 -18.04 -23.71
CA ASN A 693 -5.86 -19.40 -23.28
C ASN A 693 -5.98 -19.48 -21.74
N PRO A 694 -7.20 -19.48 -21.19
CA PRO A 694 -7.39 -19.47 -19.75
C PRO A 694 -6.94 -20.83 -19.16
N TYR A 695 -6.13 -20.77 -18.11
CA TYR A 695 -5.68 -21.95 -17.39
C TYR A 695 -5.67 -21.70 -15.88
N ASP A 696 -6.32 -22.59 -15.13
CA ASP A 696 -6.22 -22.69 -13.68
C ASP A 696 -6.00 -24.15 -13.30
N SER A 697 -5.17 -24.42 -12.29
CA SER A 697 -4.95 -25.78 -11.82
C SER A 697 -6.22 -26.35 -11.16
N PRO A 698 -6.43 -27.67 -11.17
CA PRO A 698 -7.60 -28.28 -10.52
C PRO A 698 -7.77 -27.87 -9.05
N GLY A 699 -6.67 -27.75 -8.31
CA GLY A 699 -6.69 -27.27 -6.92
C GLY A 699 -7.13 -25.81 -6.79
N ALA A 700 -6.74 -24.94 -7.74
CA ALA A 700 -7.21 -23.56 -7.77
C ALA A 700 -8.72 -23.48 -8.07
N VAL A 701 -9.22 -24.30 -9.00
CA VAL A 701 -10.66 -24.38 -9.31
C VAL A 701 -11.48 -24.78 -8.09
N GLU A 702 -11.07 -25.83 -7.38
CA GLU A 702 -11.77 -26.27 -6.17
C GLU A 702 -11.72 -25.23 -5.05
N GLN A 703 -10.58 -24.54 -4.88
CA GLN A 703 -10.48 -23.42 -3.94
C GLN A 703 -11.45 -22.29 -4.30
N MET A 704 -11.57 -21.95 -5.59
CA MET A 704 -12.50 -20.91 -6.06
C MET A 704 -13.95 -21.31 -5.82
N LYS A 705 -14.34 -22.57 -6.13
CA LYS A 705 -15.69 -23.09 -5.84
C LYS A 705 -16.02 -22.98 -4.37
N ALA A 706 -15.11 -23.42 -3.50
CA ALA A 706 -15.29 -23.33 -2.05
C ALA A 706 -15.47 -21.89 -1.58
N ALA A 707 -14.64 -20.96 -2.08
CA ALA A 707 -14.72 -19.55 -1.73
C ALA A 707 -16.02 -18.87 -2.24
N ILE A 708 -16.53 -19.25 -3.42
CA ILE A 708 -17.81 -18.75 -3.95
C ILE A 708 -18.97 -19.11 -3.01
N LEU A 709 -18.98 -20.34 -2.50
CA LEU A 709 -20.07 -20.86 -1.67
C LEU A 709 -20.04 -20.37 -0.23
N LYS A 710 -18.87 -20.32 0.39
CA LYS A 710 -18.74 -19.99 1.81
C LYS A 710 -17.59 -19.02 2.05
N PRO A 711 -17.88 -17.83 2.60
CA PRO A 711 -16.81 -16.92 3.00
C PRO A 711 -15.99 -17.53 4.13
N THR A 712 -14.67 -17.47 4.01
CA THR A 712 -13.75 -17.74 5.12
C THR A 712 -13.62 -16.47 5.93
N LEU A 713 -14.17 -16.50 7.14
CA LEU A 713 -14.15 -15.36 8.04
C LEU A 713 -12.75 -15.19 8.64
N PRO A 714 -12.40 -13.96 9.08
CA PRO A 714 -11.31 -13.77 10.02
C PRO A 714 -11.52 -14.68 11.24
N PRO A 715 -10.46 -15.22 11.84
CA PRO A 715 -10.60 -16.04 13.05
C PRO A 715 -11.14 -15.19 14.20
N ASP A 716 -12.46 -15.07 14.27
CA ASP A 716 -13.18 -14.61 15.44
C ASP A 716 -13.31 -15.82 16.37
N VAL A 717 -12.76 -15.70 17.58
CA VAL A 717 -12.97 -16.67 18.66
C VAL A 717 -14.46 -16.65 19.04
N PRO A 718 -15.15 -17.78 19.18
CA PRO A 718 -15.54 -18.79 18.20
C PRO A 718 -16.78 -18.39 17.36
N ALA A 719 -17.03 -19.15 16.29
CA ALA A 719 -18.11 -18.99 15.30
C ALA A 719 -19.52 -18.73 15.88
N ALA A 720 -20.23 -17.79 15.24
CA ALA A 720 -21.65 -17.57 15.47
C ALA A 720 -22.50 -18.74 14.92
N GLU A 721 -23.31 -19.29 15.83
CA GLU A 721 -24.56 -20.02 15.63
C GLU A 721 -24.58 -21.21 14.64
N GLY A 722 -24.60 -22.43 15.18
CA GLY A 722 -25.02 -23.61 14.42
C GLY A 722 -24.47 -24.98 14.81
N SER A 723 -23.63 -25.12 15.86
CA SER A 723 -23.31 -26.43 16.41
C SER A 723 -23.42 -26.41 17.93
N GLU A 724 -24.46 -27.07 18.45
CA GLU A 724 -24.42 -27.65 19.80
C GLU A 724 -23.29 -28.69 19.83
N THR A 725 -22.05 -28.24 19.95
CA THR A 725 -21.04 -29.06 20.61
C THR A 725 -21.13 -28.68 22.07
N ASP A 726 -21.85 -29.56 22.77
CA ASP A 726 -21.82 -29.83 24.19
C ASP A 726 -20.70 -29.06 24.92
N SER A 727 -21.10 -28.31 25.94
CA SER A 727 -20.25 -27.57 26.86
C SER A 727 -19.44 -28.53 27.75
N GLY A 728 -18.65 -29.39 27.11
CA GLY A 728 -17.60 -30.17 27.72
C GLY A 728 -16.60 -29.21 28.31
N LEU A 729 -16.58 -29.17 29.65
CA LEU A 729 -15.55 -28.63 30.55
C LEU A 729 -14.30 -28.10 29.85
N LYS A 730 -13.87 -26.90 30.27
CA LYS A 730 -12.62 -26.16 29.98
C LYS A 730 -11.32 -27.00 30.07
N LEU A 731 -11.22 -28.12 29.36
CA LEU A 731 -10.12 -29.07 29.45
C LEU A 731 -8.94 -28.55 28.60
N GLY A 732 -9.20 -27.85 27.49
CA GLY A 732 -8.15 -27.28 26.63
C GLY A 732 -7.32 -26.19 27.31
N SER A 733 -7.95 -25.25 28.02
CA SER A 733 -7.23 -24.21 28.78
C SER A 733 -6.54 -24.81 30.00
N VAL A 734 -7.19 -25.71 30.73
CA VAL A 734 -6.57 -26.44 31.86
C VAL A 734 -5.40 -27.31 31.40
N ILE A 735 -5.48 -27.98 30.25
CA ILE A 735 -4.39 -28.75 29.64
C ILE A 735 -3.27 -27.82 29.19
N ARG A 736 -3.57 -26.64 28.63
CA ARG A 736 -2.57 -25.63 28.24
C ARG A 736 -1.84 -25.09 29.47
N PHE A 737 -2.55 -24.73 30.54
CA PHE A 737 -1.96 -24.27 31.79
C PHE A 737 -1.28 -25.40 32.56
N MET A 738 -1.76 -26.64 32.48
CA MET A 738 -1.05 -27.82 33.00
C MET A 738 0.21 -28.11 32.20
N LEU A 739 0.21 -27.99 30.88
CA LEU A 739 1.40 -28.17 30.04
C LEU A 739 2.41 -27.06 30.30
N ILE A 740 1.98 -25.80 30.39
CA ILE A 740 2.84 -24.68 30.79
C ILE A 740 3.34 -24.88 32.23
N GLY A 741 2.50 -25.38 33.13
CA GLY A 741 2.86 -25.71 34.51
C GLY A 741 3.85 -26.88 34.61
N ILE A 742 3.70 -27.92 33.77
CA ILE A 742 4.59 -29.08 33.67
C ILE A 742 5.91 -28.68 33.04
N ILE A 743 5.89 -27.86 31.98
CA ILE A 743 7.11 -27.30 31.37
C ILE A 743 7.80 -26.37 32.36
N GLY A 744 7.06 -25.50 33.05
CA GLY A 744 7.57 -24.64 34.11
C GLY A 744 8.18 -25.43 35.26
N LEU A 745 7.51 -26.50 35.71
CA LEU A 745 8.00 -27.41 36.74
C LEU A 745 9.23 -28.19 36.24
N LEU A 746 9.25 -28.66 35.00
CA LEU A 746 10.41 -29.31 34.37
C LEU A 746 11.60 -28.36 34.30
N VAL A 747 11.38 -27.11 33.89
CA VAL A 747 12.37 -26.05 33.85
C VAL A 747 12.91 -25.77 35.25
N ILE A 748 12.04 -25.63 36.25
CA ILE A 748 12.40 -25.47 37.67
C ILE A 748 13.19 -26.69 38.18
N LEU A 749 12.75 -27.90 37.88
CA LEU A 749 13.42 -29.14 38.29
C LEU A 749 14.80 -29.27 37.62
N THR A 750 14.95 -28.90 36.34
CA THR A 750 16.25 -28.81 35.68
C THR A 750 17.12 -27.68 36.21
N ALA A 751 16.53 -26.54 36.60
CA ALA A 751 17.22 -25.41 37.22
C ALA A 751 17.77 -25.77 38.61
N VAL A 752 17.00 -26.52 39.40
CA VAL A 752 17.40 -27.04 40.71
C VAL A 752 18.48 -28.12 40.55
N LYS A 753 18.35 -29.01 39.56
CA LYS A 753 19.35 -30.06 39.27
C LYS A 753 20.65 -29.52 38.67
N HIS A 754 20.60 -28.38 38.00
CA HIS A 754 21.74 -27.72 37.37
C HIS A 754 21.79 -26.22 37.76
N PRO A 755 22.52 -25.87 38.84
CA PRO A 755 22.59 -24.49 39.36
C PRO A 755 22.96 -23.43 38.32
N TYR A 756 23.75 -23.81 37.30
CA TYR A 756 24.09 -22.95 36.17
C TYR A 756 22.86 -22.59 35.31
N ILE A 757 22.02 -23.58 34.98
CA ILE A 757 20.78 -23.38 34.21
C ILE A 757 19.80 -22.54 35.03
N GLY A 758 19.69 -22.81 36.34
CA GLY A 758 18.86 -22.00 37.23
C GLY A 758 19.29 -20.54 37.32
N ARG A 759 20.60 -20.26 37.42
CA ARG A 759 21.13 -18.89 37.41
C ARG A 759 20.83 -18.17 36.09
N ARG A 760 20.95 -18.86 34.94
CA ARG A 760 20.65 -18.27 33.62
C ARG A 760 19.17 -17.91 33.48
N LEU A 761 18.27 -18.80 33.89
CA LEU A 761 16.83 -18.55 33.90
C LEU A 761 16.46 -17.40 34.85
N LEU A 762 17.11 -17.31 36.02
CA LEU A 762 16.90 -16.22 36.96
C LEU A 762 17.38 -14.87 36.41
N ILE A 763 18.48 -14.82 35.65
CA ILE A 763 18.96 -13.61 34.96
C ILE A 763 18.05 -13.23 33.77
N MET A 764 17.43 -14.22 33.14
CA MET A 764 16.55 -14.02 31.99
C MET A 764 15.34 -13.13 32.32
N ALA A 765 14.70 -13.38 33.46
CA ALA A 765 13.52 -12.65 33.90
C ALA A 765 13.75 -11.12 34.06
N PRO A 766 14.72 -10.62 34.86
CA PRO A 766 14.99 -9.19 34.98
C PRO A 766 15.48 -8.58 33.66
N THR A 767 16.19 -9.35 32.83
CA THR A 767 16.62 -8.88 31.50
C THR A 767 15.41 -8.59 30.61
N LEU A 768 14.43 -9.51 30.54
CA LEU A 768 13.21 -9.31 29.77
C LEU A 768 12.35 -8.16 30.31
N VAL A 769 12.32 -7.95 31.63
CA VAL A 769 11.63 -6.80 32.25
C VAL A 769 12.28 -5.46 31.87
N ILE A 770 13.62 -5.38 31.85
CA ILE A 770 14.32 -4.17 31.41
C ILE A 770 14.05 -3.92 29.92
N ILE A 771 14.13 -4.97 29.09
CA ILE A 771 13.84 -4.89 27.67
C ILE A 771 12.41 -4.42 27.41
N SER A 772 11.43 -4.94 28.15
CA SER A 772 10.02 -4.58 27.98
C SER A 772 9.79 -3.11 28.37
N LEU A 773 10.42 -2.62 29.43
CA LEU A 773 10.40 -1.19 29.80
C LEU A 773 11.01 -0.33 28.69
N VAL A 774 12.22 -0.65 28.23
CA VAL A 774 12.92 0.11 27.18
C VAL A 774 12.10 0.13 25.88
N THR A 775 11.57 -1.03 25.48
CA THR A 775 10.71 -1.17 24.29
C THR A 775 9.48 -0.29 24.42
N PHE A 776 8.80 -0.33 25.57
CA PHE A 776 7.61 0.46 25.83
C PHE A 776 7.88 1.97 25.82
N PHE A 777 9.01 2.43 26.36
CA PHE A 777 9.37 3.85 26.28
C PHE A 777 9.72 4.28 24.86
N ILE A 778 10.49 3.47 24.12
CA ILE A 778 10.91 3.81 22.75
C ILE A 778 9.70 4.00 21.84
N ILE A 779 8.66 3.18 21.99
CA ILE A 779 7.48 3.25 21.11
C ILE A 779 6.61 4.47 21.40
N GLN A 780 6.78 5.14 22.55
CA GLN A 780 6.06 6.36 22.90
C GLN A 780 6.82 7.64 22.56
N LEU A 781 8.09 7.56 22.16
CA LEU A 781 8.91 8.73 21.86
C LEU A 781 8.48 9.48 20.58
N PRO A 782 8.09 8.82 19.47
CA PRO A 782 7.73 9.51 18.24
C PRO A 782 6.47 10.38 18.42
N PRO A 783 6.51 11.69 18.15
CA PRO A 783 5.31 12.51 18.16
C PRO A 783 4.45 12.21 16.93
N GLY A 784 3.13 12.03 17.14
CA GLY A 784 2.17 11.87 16.03
C GLY A 784 1.91 10.43 15.61
N ASP A 785 1.86 9.48 16.53
CA ASP A 785 1.39 8.12 16.24
C ASP A 785 0.01 8.09 15.54
N PHE A 786 -0.32 6.96 14.92
CA PHE A 786 -1.55 6.81 14.14
C PHE A 786 -2.82 7.28 14.89
N LEU A 787 -2.91 6.96 16.18
CA LEU A 787 -4.05 7.33 17.02
C LEU A 787 -4.10 8.82 17.32
N THR A 788 -2.97 9.45 17.64
CA THR A 788 -2.86 10.90 17.89
C THR A 788 -3.31 11.68 16.66
N VAL A 789 -2.89 11.24 15.47
CA VAL A 789 -3.36 11.82 14.20
C VAL A 789 -4.86 11.62 14.04
N ARG A 790 -5.38 10.41 14.24
CA ARG A 790 -6.82 10.13 14.09
C ARG A 790 -7.65 10.96 15.06
N ILE A 791 -7.23 11.08 16.32
CA ILE A 791 -7.86 11.92 17.33
C ILE A 791 -7.83 13.38 16.90
N MET A 792 -6.72 13.89 16.33
CA MET A 792 -6.65 15.26 15.85
C MET A 792 -7.59 15.52 14.67
N GLN A 793 -7.71 14.56 13.73
CA GLN A 793 -8.69 14.64 12.65
C GLN A 793 -10.12 14.72 13.18
N LEU A 794 -10.48 13.84 14.12
CA LEU A 794 -11.79 13.83 14.76
C LEU A 794 -12.06 15.14 15.53
N ARG A 795 -11.06 15.70 16.23
CA ARG A 795 -11.21 16.99 16.91
C ARG A 795 -11.50 18.14 15.96
N LEU A 796 -10.93 18.11 14.76
CA LEU A 796 -11.16 19.12 13.73
C LEU A 796 -12.57 19.01 13.11
N GLU A 797 -13.21 17.84 13.16
CA GLU A 797 -14.62 17.66 12.76
C GLU A 797 -15.60 18.27 13.77
N GLY A 798 -15.22 18.37 15.05
CA GLY A 798 -15.83 19.25 16.05
C GLY A 798 -17.25 18.91 16.53
N ASN A 799 -17.83 17.78 16.11
CA ASN A 799 -19.19 17.36 16.50
C ASN A 799 -19.19 16.35 17.67
N GLU A 800 -20.34 16.15 18.32
CA GLU A 800 -20.48 15.24 19.49
C GLU A 800 -20.07 13.80 19.21
N GLN A 801 -20.24 13.32 17.97
CA GLN A 801 -19.88 11.94 17.60
C GLN A 801 -18.38 11.75 17.48
N ALA A 802 -17.68 12.73 16.90
CA ALA A 802 -16.24 12.73 16.81
C ALA A 802 -15.62 12.74 18.22
N LEU A 803 -16.24 13.47 19.16
CA LEU A 803 -15.86 13.44 20.58
C LEU A 803 -16.09 12.06 21.22
N GLN A 804 -17.20 11.38 20.90
CA GLN A 804 -17.44 10.00 21.34
C GLN A 804 -16.42 9.02 20.76
N GLU A 805 -16.11 9.09 19.45
CA GLU A 805 -15.08 8.22 18.83
C GLU A 805 -13.70 8.49 19.45
N ILE A 806 -13.38 9.74 19.77
CA ILE A 806 -12.15 10.08 20.51
C ILE A 806 -12.14 9.40 21.88
N GLU A 807 -13.22 9.51 22.65
CA GLU A 807 -13.32 8.90 23.98
C GLU A 807 -13.19 7.37 23.91
N GLU A 808 -13.82 6.73 22.91
CA GLU A 808 -13.72 5.30 22.69
C GLU A 808 -12.29 4.87 22.30
N LEU A 809 -11.61 5.60 21.40
CA LEU A 809 -10.23 5.32 21.00
C LEU A 809 -9.25 5.52 22.18
N GLN A 810 -9.48 6.56 22.98
CA GLN A 810 -8.68 6.81 24.18
C GLN A 810 -8.83 5.68 25.19
N ARG A 811 -10.07 5.20 25.44
CA ARG A 811 -10.32 4.04 26.31
C ARG A 811 -9.68 2.76 25.77
N LEU A 812 -9.79 2.51 24.45
CA LEU A 812 -9.32 1.29 23.81
C LEU A 812 -7.81 1.07 23.95
N PHE A 813 -7.03 2.15 23.88
CA PHE A 813 -5.57 2.13 24.02
C PHE A 813 -5.10 2.64 25.38
N SER A 814 -6.01 2.81 26.33
CA SER A 814 -5.75 3.30 27.70
C SER A 814 -4.99 4.63 27.75
N MET A 815 -5.23 5.51 26.78
CA MET A 815 -4.56 6.82 26.67
C MET A 815 -4.98 7.81 27.76
N ASP A 816 -6.08 7.53 28.46
CA ASP A 816 -6.59 8.26 29.62
C ASP A 816 -5.86 7.89 30.92
N GLU A 817 -5.12 6.78 30.94
CA GLU A 817 -4.36 6.31 32.09
C GLU A 817 -2.92 6.87 32.10
N SER A 818 -2.29 6.89 33.28
CA SER A 818 -0.88 7.26 33.40
C SER A 818 0.04 6.26 32.68
N VAL A 819 1.21 6.72 32.22
CA VAL A 819 2.19 5.90 31.46
C VAL A 819 2.54 4.58 32.19
N SER A 820 2.61 4.61 33.53
CA SER A 820 2.88 3.42 34.34
C SER A 820 1.74 2.39 34.32
N GLN A 821 0.48 2.86 34.30
CA GLN A 821 -0.70 2.00 34.20
C GLN A 821 -0.82 1.39 32.81
N GLN A 822 -0.58 2.17 31.76
CA GLN A 822 -0.52 1.68 30.38
C GLN A 822 0.52 0.57 30.23
N TYR A 823 1.72 0.75 30.82
CA TYR A 823 2.75 -0.29 30.84
C TYR A 823 2.28 -1.55 31.57
N ALA A 824 1.65 -1.40 32.75
CA ALA A 824 1.15 -2.53 33.52
C ALA A 824 0.09 -3.34 32.76
N ARG A 825 -0.83 -2.66 32.06
CA ARG A 825 -1.83 -3.30 31.18
C ARG A 825 -1.19 -3.97 29.97
N TRP A 826 -0.29 -3.28 29.28
CA TRP A 826 0.42 -3.85 28.12
C TRP A 826 1.19 -5.11 28.50
N LEU A 827 1.82 -5.13 29.68
CA LEU A 827 2.50 -6.30 30.21
C LEU A 827 1.52 -7.41 30.66
N GLY A 828 0.29 -7.05 31.04
CA GLY A 828 -0.73 -7.97 31.55
C GLY A 828 -0.62 -8.24 33.06
N LEU A 829 -0.10 -7.28 33.84
CA LEU A 829 -0.04 -7.38 35.31
C LEU A 829 -1.42 -7.39 35.98
N PRO A 830 -2.41 -6.57 35.57
CA PRO A 830 -3.73 -6.55 36.20
C PRO A 830 -4.45 -7.92 36.13
N TRP A 831 -4.18 -8.71 35.09
CA TRP A 831 -4.73 -10.05 34.92
C TRP A 831 -4.45 -10.98 36.11
N PHE A 832 -3.30 -10.84 36.79
CA PHE A 832 -2.97 -11.67 37.95
C PHE A 832 -3.85 -11.37 39.18
N PHE A 833 -4.62 -10.27 39.15
CA PHE A 833 -5.56 -9.89 40.19
C PHE A 833 -7.02 -10.03 39.74
N SER A 834 -7.32 -9.83 38.46
CA SER A 834 -8.69 -9.89 37.93
C SER A 834 -9.06 -11.24 37.32
N PHE A 835 -8.10 -11.97 36.73
CA PHE A 835 -8.30 -13.15 35.89
C PHE A 835 -9.31 -12.94 34.74
N ASP A 836 -9.49 -11.69 34.33
CA ASP A 836 -10.40 -11.29 33.25
C ASP A 836 -9.64 -11.22 31.92
N GLU A 837 -10.23 -11.74 30.84
CA GLU A 837 -9.63 -11.75 29.50
C GLU A 837 -9.27 -10.34 28.99
N LYS A 838 -10.00 -9.31 29.44
CA LYS A 838 -9.73 -7.92 29.07
C LYS A 838 -8.39 -7.39 29.61
N ASP A 839 -7.87 -7.99 30.68
CA ASP A 839 -6.64 -7.57 31.35
C ASP A 839 -5.42 -8.39 30.88
N GLU A 840 -5.60 -9.33 29.94
CA GLU A 840 -4.52 -10.08 29.33
C GLU A 840 -3.58 -9.17 28.54
N GLY A 841 -2.28 -9.37 28.76
CA GLY A 841 -1.22 -8.68 28.05
C GLY A 841 -0.10 -9.63 27.66
N LEU A 842 1.10 -9.06 27.53
CA LEU A 842 2.25 -9.78 27.00
C LEU A 842 2.58 -11.07 27.78
N LEU A 843 2.43 -11.06 29.10
CA LEU A 843 2.73 -12.22 29.96
C LEU A 843 1.80 -13.41 29.73
N GLN A 844 0.56 -13.16 29.29
CA GLN A 844 -0.42 -14.19 28.92
C GLN A 844 -0.28 -14.62 27.46
N GLY A 845 0.67 -14.02 26.73
CA GLY A 845 0.90 -14.28 25.32
C GLY A 845 0.14 -13.35 24.37
N HIS A 846 -0.44 -12.26 24.86
CA HIS A 846 -1.19 -11.29 24.06
C HIS A 846 -0.33 -10.06 23.77
N MET A 847 0.08 -9.88 22.52
CA MET A 847 1.00 -8.82 22.10
C MET A 847 0.30 -7.46 21.87
N GLY A 848 -0.87 -7.24 22.46
CA GLY A 848 -1.66 -6.04 22.23
C GLY A 848 -2.24 -5.96 20.81
N ARG A 849 -2.43 -4.74 20.31
CA ARG A 849 -3.12 -4.47 19.06
C ARG A 849 -2.43 -3.47 18.17
N SER A 850 -2.63 -3.67 16.87
CA SER A 850 -2.28 -2.72 15.83
C SER A 850 -3.13 -1.46 15.97
N MET A 851 -2.50 -0.29 15.97
CA MET A 851 -3.17 1.01 15.93
C MET A 851 -3.87 1.24 14.59
N GLU A 852 -3.26 0.78 13.50
CA GLU A 852 -3.74 0.96 12.12
C GLU A 852 -4.91 0.02 11.79
N ASP A 853 -4.68 -1.29 11.91
CA ASP A 853 -5.66 -2.32 11.53
C ASP A 853 -6.70 -2.58 12.63
N ARG A 854 -6.45 -2.12 13.87
CA ARG A 854 -7.25 -2.41 15.08
C ARG A 854 -7.35 -3.90 15.43
N ARG A 855 -6.55 -4.74 14.75
CA ARG A 855 -6.46 -6.21 14.93
C ARG A 855 -5.46 -6.59 16.02
N ALA A 856 -5.58 -7.81 16.54
CA ALA A 856 -4.61 -8.37 17.46
C ALA A 856 -3.26 -8.59 16.77
N VAL A 857 -2.17 -8.20 17.43
CA VAL A 857 -0.81 -8.33 16.88
C VAL A 857 -0.44 -9.80 16.65
N ASN A 858 -0.92 -10.71 17.48
CA ASN A 858 -0.71 -12.15 17.37
C ASN A 858 -1.10 -12.70 15.99
N ASP A 859 -2.23 -12.25 15.43
CA ASP A 859 -2.75 -12.73 14.14
C ASP A 859 -1.98 -12.15 12.96
N ILE A 860 -1.38 -10.97 13.16
CA ILE A 860 -0.54 -10.31 12.17
C ILE A 860 0.86 -10.95 12.15
N VAL A 861 1.42 -11.30 13.31
CA VAL A 861 2.85 -11.64 13.43
C VAL A 861 3.11 -13.16 13.53
N GLY A 862 2.12 -13.96 13.93
CA GLY A 862 2.26 -15.38 14.29
C GLY A 862 3.02 -16.25 13.26
N ASP A 863 2.51 -16.36 12.03
CA ASP A 863 3.16 -17.16 10.97
C ASP A 863 4.54 -16.63 10.59
N ARG A 864 4.70 -15.30 10.63
CA ARG A 864 5.96 -14.63 10.26
C ARG A 864 7.06 -14.94 11.28
N ILE A 865 6.74 -15.08 12.57
CA ILE A 865 7.70 -15.51 13.59
C ILE A 865 8.20 -16.91 13.27
N LEU A 866 7.29 -17.85 13.00
CA LEU A 866 7.65 -19.23 12.69
C LEU A 866 8.59 -19.29 11.46
N LEU A 867 8.23 -18.61 10.38
CA LEU A 867 9.05 -18.57 9.16
C LEU A 867 10.41 -17.90 9.40
N THR A 868 10.45 -16.84 10.22
CA THR A 868 11.70 -16.17 10.61
C THR A 868 12.61 -17.09 11.41
N VAL A 869 12.04 -17.85 12.36
CA VAL A 869 12.79 -18.84 13.15
C VAL A 869 13.32 -19.96 12.25
N LEU A 870 12.50 -20.49 11.34
CA LEU A 870 12.91 -21.56 10.41
C LEU A 870 14.04 -21.10 9.48
N ILE A 871 13.93 -19.90 8.88
CA ILE A 871 14.99 -19.33 8.05
C ILE A 871 16.25 -19.08 8.87
N SER A 872 16.11 -18.57 10.09
CA SER A 872 17.26 -18.29 10.97
C SER A 872 18.00 -19.58 11.34
N LEU A 873 17.26 -20.62 11.75
CA LEU A 873 17.83 -21.93 12.07
C LEU A 873 18.48 -22.56 10.83
N GLY A 874 17.81 -22.51 9.67
CA GLY A 874 18.38 -22.98 8.41
C GLY A 874 19.68 -22.24 8.06
N THR A 875 19.72 -20.92 8.25
CA THR A 875 20.89 -20.08 8.01
C THR A 875 22.04 -20.42 8.95
N ILE A 876 21.76 -20.62 10.25
CA ILE A 876 22.77 -21.06 11.24
C ILE A 876 23.35 -22.41 10.84
N LEU A 877 22.48 -23.39 10.54
CA LEU A 877 22.90 -24.75 10.16
C LEU A 877 23.72 -24.76 8.87
N PHE A 878 23.29 -24.02 7.84
CA PHE A 878 24.03 -23.86 6.60
C PHE A 878 25.40 -23.21 6.84
N THR A 879 25.43 -22.12 7.61
CA THR A 879 26.66 -21.41 7.96
C THR A 879 27.64 -22.34 8.65
N TRP A 880 27.17 -23.14 9.60
CA TRP A 880 28.01 -24.10 10.32
C TRP A 880 28.47 -25.25 9.43
N ALA A 881 27.58 -25.80 8.61
CA ALA A 881 27.87 -26.89 7.67
C ALA A 881 28.97 -26.51 6.68
N MET A 882 29.02 -25.24 6.26
CA MET A 882 30.06 -24.73 5.36
C MET A 882 31.31 -24.26 6.12
N ALA A 883 31.14 -23.47 7.18
CA ALA A 883 32.27 -22.82 7.86
C ALA A 883 33.13 -23.78 8.68
N ILE A 884 32.54 -24.79 9.33
CA ILE A 884 33.28 -25.73 10.18
C ILE A 884 34.27 -26.55 9.33
N PRO A 885 33.86 -27.25 8.25
CA PRO A 885 34.79 -28.04 7.45
C PRO A 885 35.87 -27.19 6.77
N ILE A 886 35.48 -26.05 6.21
CA ILE A 886 36.42 -25.15 5.51
C ILE A 886 37.43 -24.56 6.49
N GLY A 887 36.97 -24.08 7.64
CA GLY A 887 37.83 -23.54 8.70
C GLY A 887 38.77 -24.60 9.28
N ILE A 888 38.30 -25.83 9.49
CA ILE A 888 39.14 -26.95 9.92
C ILE A 888 40.23 -27.25 8.89
N TYR A 889 39.84 -27.38 7.62
CA TYR A 889 40.77 -27.67 6.54
C TYR A 889 41.84 -26.57 6.40
N SER A 890 41.40 -25.32 6.41
CA SER A 890 42.26 -24.13 6.30
C SER A 890 43.25 -24.01 7.46
N ALA A 891 42.85 -24.36 8.69
CA ALA A 891 43.75 -24.36 9.85
C ALA A 891 44.76 -25.52 9.82
N VAL A 892 44.33 -26.73 9.43
CA VAL A 892 45.20 -27.91 9.41
C VAL A 892 46.18 -27.88 8.24
N ARG A 893 45.77 -27.32 7.10
CA ARG A 893 46.61 -27.15 5.89
C ARG A 893 46.94 -25.69 5.64
N GLN A 894 47.38 -25.02 6.69
CA GLN A 894 47.77 -23.60 6.66
C GLN A 894 48.76 -23.32 5.51
N TYR A 895 48.52 -22.25 4.75
CA TYR A 895 49.33 -21.83 3.59
C TYR A 895 49.31 -22.77 2.38
N SER A 896 48.45 -23.79 2.36
CA SER A 896 48.24 -24.60 1.16
C SER A 896 47.45 -23.84 0.09
N ILE A 897 47.56 -24.26 -1.18
CA ILE A 897 46.75 -23.70 -2.27
C ILE A 897 45.25 -23.81 -1.95
N GLY A 898 44.82 -24.93 -1.34
CA GLY A 898 43.43 -25.09 -0.90
C GLY A 898 43.00 -24.12 0.20
N ASP A 899 43.90 -23.75 1.12
CA ASP A 899 43.65 -22.70 2.13
C ASP A 899 43.39 -21.35 1.45
N TYR A 900 44.26 -20.97 0.50
CA TYR A 900 44.11 -19.73 -0.25
C TYR A 900 42.83 -19.69 -1.11
N ILE A 901 42.51 -20.77 -1.82
CA ILE A 901 41.28 -20.86 -2.65
C ILE A 901 40.03 -20.74 -1.79
N LEU A 902 39.92 -21.54 -0.72
CA LEU A 902 38.74 -21.54 0.13
C LEU A 902 38.57 -20.21 0.89
N THR A 903 39.67 -19.61 1.32
CA THR A 903 39.65 -18.29 1.97
C THR A 903 39.26 -17.19 0.98
N PHE A 904 39.75 -17.25 -0.26
CA PHE A 904 39.38 -16.32 -1.34
C PHE A 904 37.88 -16.41 -1.69
N ILE A 905 37.36 -17.62 -1.85
CA ILE A 905 35.91 -17.85 -2.06
C ILE A 905 35.10 -17.30 -0.88
N GLY A 906 35.58 -17.51 0.36
CA GLY A 906 35.00 -16.89 1.55
C GLY A 906 34.97 -15.36 1.46
N PHE A 907 36.05 -14.71 1.02
CA PHE A 907 36.08 -13.26 0.86
C PHE A 907 35.09 -12.75 -0.19
N ILE A 908 34.89 -13.45 -1.30
CA ILE A 908 33.84 -13.11 -2.27
C ILE A 908 32.48 -13.05 -1.57
N GLY A 909 32.15 -14.07 -0.76
CA GLY A 909 30.89 -14.10 -0.01
C GLY A 909 30.71 -12.96 1.00
N MET A 910 31.81 -12.37 1.50
CA MET A 910 31.77 -11.19 2.38
C MET A 910 31.67 -9.87 1.60
N CYS A 911 32.22 -9.80 0.39
CA CYS A 911 32.23 -8.60 -0.44
C CYS A 911 30.94 -8.39 -1.23
N VAL A 912 30.19 -9.46 -1.52
CA VAL A 912 28.91 -9.37 -2.23
C VAL A 912 27.79 -9.00 -1.25
N PRO A 913 27.09 -7.86 -1.44
CA PRO A 913 25.93 -7.51 -0.62
C PRO A 913 24.86 -8.61 -0.71
N GLY A 914 24.25 -8.98 0.43
CA GLY A 914 23.27 -10.06 0.47
C GLY A 914 22.07 -9.85 -0.46
N PHE A 915 21.58 -8.62 -0.60
CA PHE A 915 20.50 -8.32 -1.54
C PHE A 915 20.92 -8.50 -3.01
N LEU A 916 22.17 -8.16 -3.37
CA LEU A 916 22.69 -8.36 -4.72
C LEU A 916 22.84 -9.86 -5.01
N LEU A 917 23.35 -10.63 -4.05
CA LEU A 917 23.39 -12.08 -4.16
C LEU A 917 21.98 -12.67 -4.33
N ALA A 918 20.98 -12.13 -3.62
CA ALA A 918 19.58 -12.51 -3.81
C ALA A 918 19.11 -12.26 -5.25
N LEU A 919 19.38 -11.07 -5.80
CA LEU A 919 19.01 -10.73 -7.18
C LEU A 919 19.69 -11.65 -8.20
N LEU A 920 20.99 -11.91 -8.04
CA LEU A 920 21.74 -12.82 -8.91
C LEU A 920 21.20 -14.25 -8.86
N LEU A 921 20.86 -14.75 -7.66
CA LEU A 921 20.28 -16.09 -7.51
C LEU A 921 18.86 -16.17 -8.04
N ILE A 922 18.05 -15.11 -7.89
CA ILE A 922 16.73 -15.01 -8.52
C ILE A 922 16.87 -15.09 -10.04
N PHE A 923 17.78 -14.29 -10.63
CA PHE A 923 18.05 -14.30 -12.06
C PHE A 923 18.52 -15.68 -12.55
N ALA A 924 19.53 -16.25 -11.91
CA ALA A 924 20.06 -17.57 -12.25
C ALA A 924 19.01 -18.69 -12.07
N SER A 925 18.13 -18.59 -11.07
CA SER A 925 17.04 -19.55 -10.87
C SER A 925 16.04 -19.54 -12.02
N GLY A 926 15.74 -18.36 -12.57
CA GLY A 926 14.88 -18.20 -13.73
C GLY A 926 15.48 -18.82 -15.00
N GLU A 927 16.74 -18.50 -15.30
CA GLU A 927 17.41 -18.93 -16.53
C GLU A 927 17.77 -20.42 -16.53
N TRP A 928 18.31 -20.96 -15.43
CA TRP A 928 18.86 -22.31 -15.42
C TRP A 928 17.89 -23.39 -14.93
N PHE A 929 16.91 -23.01 -14.11
CA PHE A 929 15.98 -23.96 -13.51
C PHE A 929 14.52 -23.73 -13.94
N GLY A 930 14.25 -22.71 -14.76
CA GLY A 930 12.89 -22.39 -15.25
C GLY A 930 11.91 -21.96 -14.15
N VAL A 931 12.42 -21.68 -12.94
CA VAL A 931 11.61 -21.29 -11.78
C VAL A 931 12.20 -20.00 -11.22
N ARG A 932 11.50 -18.87 -11.42
CA ARG A 932 11.85 -17.60 -10.79
C ARG A 932 11.45 -17.65 -9.31
N ILE A 933 12.38 -18.08 -8.44
CA ILE A 933 12.13 -18.28 -7.01
C ILE A 933 12.02 -16.92 -6.31
N THR A 934 10.79 -16.41 -6.22
CA THR A 934 10.46 -15.23 -5.40
C THR A 934 9.44 -15.64 -4.34
N GLY A 935 9.75 -15.43 -3.06
CA GLY A 935 8.95 -15.92 -1.93
C GLY A 935 9.35 -17.31 -1.43
N LEU A 936 8.65 -17.77 -0.38
CA LEU A 936 8.88 -19.09 0.27
C LEU A 936 7.95 -20.20 -0.21
N PHE A 937 6.98 -19.86 -1.05
CA PHE A 937 5.96 -20.78 -1.53
C PHE A 937 5.67 -20.54 -3.00
N SER A 938 5.28 -21.59 -3.72
CA SER A 938 4.71 -21.45 -5.08
C SER A 938 3.37 -20.71 -5.04
N SER A 939 2.94 -20.15 -6.18
CA SER A 939 1.71 -19.33 -6.27
C SER A 939 0.46 -20.04 -5.73
N GLN A 940 0.37 -21.36 -5.91
CA GLN A 940 -0.71 -22.21 -5.39
C GLN A 940 -0.69 -22.32 -3.85
N TYR A 941 0.46 -22.55 -3.22
CA TYR A 941 0.57 -22.76 -1.77
C TYR A 941 0.68 -21.45 -0.98
N GLY A 942 1.17 -20.38 -1.62
CA GLY A 942 1.14 -19.03 -1.05
C GLY A 942 -0.29 -18.58 -0.73
N ALA A 943 -1.28 -19.00 -1.52
CA ALA A 943 -2.69 -18.70 -1.31
C ALA A 943 -3.39 -19.65 -0.32
N GLN A 944 -2.71 -20.62 0.29
CA GLN A 944 -3.31 -21.54 1.27
C GLN A 944 -3.01 -21.06 2.71
N PRO A 945 -4.01 -20.77 3.57
CA PRO A 945 -3.75 -20.31 4.94
C PRO A 945 -3.25 -21.45 5.84
N GLU A 946 -3.84 -22.64 5.74
CA GLU A 946 -3.52 -23.77 6.61
C GLU A 946 -2.18 -24.43 6.29
N TRP A 947 -1.56 -25.04 7.30
CA TRP A 947 -0.38 -25.88 7.13
C TRP A 947 -0.81 -27.27 6.64
N SER A 948 -0.39 -27.64 5.44
CA SER A 948 -0.54 -28.97 4.87
C SER A 948 0.83 -29.61 4.64
N TRP A 949 0.90 -30.94 4.60
CA TRP A 949 2.16 -31.63 4.25
C TRP A 949 2.70 -31.22 2.88
N GLY A 950 1.81 -30.95 1.91
CA GLY A 950 2.18 -30.40 0.60
C GLY A 950 2.84 -29.02 0.71
N LYS A 951 2.28 -28.13 1.53
CA LYS A 951 2.85 -26.80 1.80
C LYS A 951 4.18 -26.86 2.56
N VAL A 952 4.36 -27.83 3.47
CA VAL A 952 5.66 -28.06 4.13
C VAL A 952 6.71 -28.53 3.13
N ALA A 953 6.37 -29.46 2.24
CA ALA A 953 7.28 -29.91 1.19
C ALA A 953 7.66 -28.78 0.23
N ASP A 954 6.69 -27.97 -0.20
CA ASP A 954 6.90 -26.78 -1.02
C ASP A 954 7.81 -25.77 -0.31
N LEU A 955 7.58 -25.49 0.98
CA LEU A 955 8.47 -24.63 1.78
C LEU A 955 9.92 -25.13 1.76
N LEU A 956 10.15 -26.43 1.98
CA LEU A 956 11.50 -27.00 1.99
C LEU A 956 12.21 -26.89 0.62
N GLN A 957 11.45 -26.88 -0.48
CA GLN A 957 11.98 -26.68 -1.83
C GLN A 957 12.41 -25.23 -2.10
N HIS A 958 11.84 -24.26 -1.39
CA HIS A 958 12.09 -22.82 -1.64
C HIS A 958 12.96 -22.16 -0.56
N ILE A 959 12.93 -22.65 0.69
CA ILE A 959 13.60 -22.03 1.84
C ILE A 959 15.13 -22.01 1.73
N TRP A 960 15.73 -22.89 0.93
CA TRP A 960 17.19 -22.96 0.80
C TRP A 960 17.78 -21.71 0.16
N VAL A 961 17.06 -21.02 -0.74
CA VAL A 961 17.56 -19.80 -1.41
C VAL A 961 17.82 -18.68 -0.40
N PRO A 962 16.84 -18.24 0.43
CA PRO A 962 17.10 -17.23 1.44
C PRO A 962 18.12 -17.70 2.49
N VAL A 963 18.14 -19.00 2.82
CA VAL A 963 19.15 -19.58 3.73
C VAL A 963 20.57 -19.44 3.17
N VAL A 964 20.79 -19.68 1.88
CA VAL A 964 22.09 -19.50 1.22
C VAL A 964 22.46 -18.02 1.15
N VAL A 965 21.53 -17.16 0.73
CA VAL A 965 21.77 -15.71 0.63
C VAL A 965 22.20 -15.13 1.99
N LEU A 966 21.44 -15.42 3.04
CA LEU A 966 21.72 -14.94 4.40
C LEU A 966 22.97 -15.61 4.99
N GLY A 967 23.22 -16.87 4.62
CA GLY A 967 24.29 -17.69 5.17
C GLY A 967 25.68 -17.43 4.57
N VAL A 968 25.79 -17.06 3.29
CA VAL A 968 27.09 -16.87 2.62
C VAL A 968 27.94 -15.78 3.29
N GLY A 969 27.35 -14.64 3.62
CA GLY A 969 28.05 -13.56 4.33
C GLY A 969 28.51 -13.98 5.73
N GLY A 970 27.66 -14.71 6.48
CA GLY A 970 27.99 -15.25 7.79
C GLY A 970 29.08 -16.34 7.73
N THR A 971 29.06 -17.16 6.69
CA THR A 971 30.00 -18.28 6.47
C THR A 971 31.43 -17.79 6.36
N ALA A 972 31.68 -16.72 5.61
CA ALA A 972 33.01 -16.14 5.43
C ALA A 972 33.65 -15.71 6.77
N SER A 973 32.89 -14.97 7.58
CA SER A 973 33.32 -14.55 8.92
C SER A 973 33.58 -15.76 9.82
N MET A 974 32.69 -16.75 9.76
CA MET A 974 32.74 -17.92 10.62
C MET A 974 33.88 -18.89 10.25
N ILE A 975 34.26 -19.00 8.97
CA ILE A 975 35.47 -19.71 8.52
C ILE A 975 36.71 -19.14 9.20
N ARG A 976 36.82 -17.80 9.22
CA ARG A 976 37.97 -17.12 9.83
C ARG A 976 38.03 -17.34 11.34
N ILE A 977 36.89 -17.25 12.01
CA ILE A 977 36.77 -17.53 13.45
C ILE A 977 37.19 -18.98 13.74
N MET A 978 36.67 -19.96 13.00
CA MET A 978 37.04 -21.36 13.15
C MET A 978 38.53 -21.59 12.95
N ARG A 979 39.08 -21.00 11.88
CA ARG A 979 40.49 -21.15 11.54
C ARG A 979 41.38 -20.56 12.63
N ALA A 980 41.10 -19.35 13.08
CA ALA A 980 41.86 -18.68 14.13
C ALA A 980 41.83 -19.47 15.44
N ASN A 981 40.63 -19.83 15.91
CA ASN A 981 40.47 -20.60 17.15
C ASN A 981 41.15 -21.97 17.08
N LEU A 982 41.03 -22.66 15.94
CA LEU A 982 41.64 -23.98 15.79
C LEU A 982 43.17 -23.89 15.73
N LEU A 983 43.73 -22.86 15.07
CA LEU A 983 45.18 -22.63 15.06
C LEU A 983 45.75 -22.39 16.47
N ASP A 984 45.00 -21.71 17.33
CA ASP A 984 45.39 -21.48 18.72
C ASP A 984 45.27 -22.74 19.58
N GLU A 985 44.20 -23.53 19.39
CA GLU A 985 43.99 -24.79 20.13
C GLU A 985 45.00 -25.88 19.72
N LEU A 986 45.38 -25.95 18.44
CA LEU A 986 46.32 -26.97 17.92
C LEU A 986 47.71 -26.94 18.58
N LYS A 987 48.11 -25.79 19.15
CA LYS A 987 49.41 -25.59 19.80
C LYS A 987 49.40 -25.89 21.30
N LYS A 988 48.24 -26.22 21.89
CA LYS A 988 48.15 -26.40 23.34
C LYS A 988 48.74 -27.74 23.84
N PRO A 989 49.28 -27.79 25.07
CA PRO A 989 49.97 -28.97 25.61
C PRO A 989 49.15 -30.27 25.57
N TYR A 990 47.82 -30.20 25.76
CA TYR A 990 46.96 -31.39 25.74
C TYR A 990 46.87 -32.02 24.33
N VAL A 991 46.97 -31.21 23.26
CA VAL A 991 46.97 -31.70 21.87
C VAL A 991 48.30 -32.37 21.53
N VAL A 992 49.41 -31.74 21.94
CA VAL A 992 50.77 -32.29 21.80
C VAL A 992 50.89 -33.63 22.53
N THR A 993 50.38 -33.70 23.77
CA THR A 993 50.37 -34.93 24.58
C THR A 993 49.52 -36.03 23.95
N ALA A 994 48.33 -35.72 23.45
CA ALA A 994 47.49 -36.69 22.75
C ALA A 994 48.14 -37.20 21.45
N ARG A 995 48.89 -36.34 20.75
CA ARG A 995 49.67 -36.71 19.55
C ARG A 995 50.83 -37.64 19.91
N ALA A 996 51.56 -37.33 20.98
CA ALA A 996 52.63 -38.18 21.49
C ALA A 996 52.14 -39.57 21.96
N LYS A 997 50.89 -39.66 22.45
CA LYS A 997 50.21 -40.92 22.79
C LYS A 997 49.74 -41.74 21.56
N GLY A 998 50.03 -41.30 20.33
CA GLY A 998 49.70 -42.04 19.11
C GLY A 998 48.21 -42.03 18.72
N VAL A 999 47.42 -41.08 19.23
CA VAL A 999 45.99 -40.98 18.84
C VAL A 999 45.89 -40.64 17.35
N ARG A 1000 45.10 -41.42 16.59
CA ARG A 1000 44.89 -41.23 15.14
C ARG A 1000 44.54 -39.77 14.79
N PRO A 1001 45.11 -39.15 13.74
CA PRO A 1001 45.00 -37.71 13.46
C PRO A 1001 43.56 -37.16 13.42
N MET A 1002 42.63 -37.83 12.72
CA MET A 1002 41.23 -37.37 12.65
C MET A 1002 40.51 -37.50 13.99
N ARG A 1003 40.75 -38.61 14.72
CA ARG A 1003 40.16 -38.80 16.04
C ARG A 1003 40.74 -37.81 17.06
N LEU A 1004 42.03 -37.47 16.95
CA LEU A 1004 42.68 -36.44 17.76
C LEU A 1004 42.06 -35.07 17.48
N LEU A 1005 41.93 -34.70 16.21
CA LEU A 1005 41.43 -33.39 15.77
C LEU A 1005 40.01 -33.11 16.25
N PHE A 1006 39.06 -34.01 15.97
CA PHE A 1006 37.65 -33.81 16.33
C PHE A 1006 37.37 -33.99 17.82
N LYS A 1007 38.11 -34.86 18.52
CA LYS A 1007 37.88 -35.13 19.95
C LYS A 1007 38.39 -34.01 20.87
N TYR A 1008 39.47 -33.33 20.48
CA TYR A 1008 40.19 -32.39 21.34
C TYR A 1008 40.09 -30.93 20.84
N PRO A 1009 40.91 -30.45 19.88
CA PRO A 1009 40.97 -29.02 19.56
C PRO A 1009 39.74 -28.50 18.79
N VAL A 1010 39.11 -29.29 17.90
CA VAL A 1010 37.90 -28.83 17.17
C VAL A 1010 36.75 -28.59 18.13
N ARG A 1011 36.53 -29.50 19.09
CA ARG A 1011 35.48 -29.35 20.09
C ARG A 1011 35.59 -28.02 20.85
N MET A 1012 36.81 -27.57 21.15
CA MET A 1012 37.06 -26.29 21.83
C MET A 1012 36.95 -25.10 20.88
N ALA A 1013 37.42 -25.23 19.64
CA ALA A 1013 37.34 -24.18 18.63
C ALA A 1013 35.89 -23.84 18.20
N LEU A 1014 34.92 -24.73 18.44
CA LEU A 1014 33.49 -24.51 18.21
C LEU A 1014 32.81 -23.61 19.24
N ASN A 1015 33.46 -23.27 20.37
CA ASN A 1015 32.84 -22.44 21.40
C ASN A 1015 32.27 -21.13 20.83
N PRO A 1016 33.00 -20.35 19.98
CA PRO A 1016 32.46 -19.13 19.39
C PRO A 1016 31.30 -19.30 18.41
N PHE A 1017 31.17 -20.48 17.77
CA PHE A 1017 30.02 -20.79 16.92
C PHE A 1017 28.75 -20.87 17.74
N VAL A 1018 28.85 -21.53 18.89
CA VAL A 1018 27.71 -21.74 19.78
C VAL A 1018 27.42 -20.48 20.58
N SER A 1019 28.45 -19.79 21.09
CA SER A 1019 28.26 -18.56 21.85
C SER A 1019 27.58 -17.45 21.04
N GLY A 1020 27.80 -17.42 19.72
CA GLY A 1020 27.24 -16.43 18.81
C GLY A 1020 25.74 -16.57 18.53
N ILE A 1021 25.11 -17.72 18.81
CA ILE A 1021 23.68 -17.98 18.47
C ILE A 1021 22.75 -16.90 19.03
N GLY A 1022 23.02 -16.42 20.25
CA GLY A 1022 22.18 -15.40 20.90
C GLY A 1022 22.10 -14.08 20.14
N GLY A 1023 23.18 -13.68 19.44
CA GLY A 1023 23.20 -12.47 18.61
C GLY A 1023 22.73 -12.68 17.17
N LEU A 1024 22.72 -13.94 16.69
CA LEU A 1024 22.37 -14.24 15.30
C LEU A 1024 20.89 -14.01 14.99
N PHE A 1025 19.98 -14.26 15.94
CA PHE A 1025 18.54 -14.05 15.69
C PHE A 1025 18.19 -12.58 15.41
N PRO A 1026 18.53 -11.59 16.26
CA PRO A 1026 18.28 -10.18 15.94
C PRO A 1026 19.02 -9.71 14.68
N GLN A 1027 20.27 -10.17 14.49
CA GLN A 1027 21.08 -9.76 13.35
C GLN A 1027 20.54 -10.29 12.01
N LEU A 1028 20.04 -11.52 11.98
CA LEU A 1028 19.42 -12.11 10.78
C LEU A 1028 18.10 -11.44 10.44
N VAL A 1029 17.35 -10.96 11.42
CA VAL A 1029 16.12 -10.19 11.15
C VAL A 1029 16.45 -8.80 10.64
N SER A 1030 17.37 -8.08 11.28
CA SER A 1030 17.76 -6.72 10.87
C SER A 1030 18.48 -6.71 9.51
N GLY A 1031 19.52 -7.56 9.34
CA GLY A 1031 20.28 -7.65 8.10
C GLY A 1031 19.57 -8.43 6.99
N GLY A 1032 18.66 -9.34 7.36
CA GLY A 1032 17.82 -10.09 6.43
C GLY A 1032 16.52 -9.38 6.08
N ALA A 1033 16.19 -8.23 6.68
CA ALA A 1033 14.99 -7.46 6.30
C ALA A 1033 15.07 -7.02 4.84
N ILE A 1034 16.21 -6.48 4.40
CA ILE A 1034 16.42 -6.05 3.00
C ILE A 1034 16.34 -7.25 2.05
N VAL A 1035 17.00 -8.35 2.39
CA VAL A 1035 16.92 -9.61 1.62
C VAL A 1035 15.47 -10.11 1.58
N GLY A 1036 14.76 -10.03 2.70
CA GLY A 1036 13.35 -10.38 2.82
C GLY A 1036 12.45 -9.49 1.97
N ILE A 1037 12.74 -8.20 1.86
CA ILE A 1037 12.01 -7.26 1.00
C ILE A 1037 12.27 -7.61 -0.47
N VAL A 1038 13.53 -7.73 -0.88
CA VAL A 1038 13.92 -8.06 -2.27
C VAL A 1038 13.37 -9.40 -2.71
N MET A 1039 13.45 -10.41 -1.85
CA MET A 1039 12.93 -11.76 -2.13
C MET A 1039 11.44 -11.91 -1.81
N SER A 1040 10.76 -10.85 -1.33
CA SER A 1040 9.34 -10.88 -0.93
C SER A 1040 9.00 -11.98 0.10
N LEU A 1041 9.86 -12.16 1.10
CA LEU A 1041 9.69 -13.16 2.16
C LEU A 1041 8.70 -12.69 3.23
N PRO A 1042 7.74 -13.53 3.65
CA PRO A 1042 6.80 -13.23 4.73
C PRO A 1042 7.46 -13.41 6.12
N THR A 1043 8.45 -12.57 6.44
CA THR A 1043 9.18 -12.62 7.73
C THR A 1043 8.89 -11.41 8.62
N VAL A 1044 9.38 -11.45 9.86
CA VAL A 1044 9.21 -10.35 10.83
C VAL A 1044 9.94 -9.08 10.37
N GLY A 1045 11.07 -9.19 9.67
CA GLY A 1045 11.87 -8.04 9.23
C GLY A 1045 11.12 -7.05 8.34
N PRO A 1046 10.59 -7.48 7.17
CA PRO A 1046 9.81 -6.62 6.28
C PRO A 1046 8.57 -6.03 6.96
N LEU A 1047 7.89 -6.81 7.81
CA LEU A 1047 6.70 -6.34 8.53
C LEU A 1047 7.06 -5.27 9.58
N MET A 1048 8.20 -5.41 10.27
CA MET A 1048 8.68 -4.42 11.23
C MET A 1048 8.99 -3.08 10.54
N LEU A 1049 9.59 -3.15 9.35
CA LEU A 1049 9.80 -1.94 8.54
C LEU A 1049 8.47 -1.30 8.15
N SER A 1050 7.50 -2.07 7.67
CA SER A 1050 6.20 -1.51 7.29
C SER A 1050 5.45 -0.88 8.46
N SER A 1051 5.48 -1.48 9.66
CA SER A 1051 4.82 -0.90 10.85
C SER A 1051 5.48 0.39 11.32
N LEU A 1052 6.80 0.50 11.14
CA LEU A 1052 7.51 1.75 11.43
C LEU A 1052 7.15 2.85 10.42
N MET A 1053 6.95 2.48 9.15
CA MET A 1053 6.51 3.42 8.11
C MET A 1053 5.06 3.86 8.29
N SER A 1054 4.15 2.96 8.68
CA SER A 1054 2.73 3.30 8.93
C SER A 1054 2.46 3.91 10.31
N GLU A 1055 3.52 4.16 11.08
CA GLU A 1055 3.45 4.71 12.44
C GLU A 1055 2.60 3.89 13.42
N ASP A 1056 2.48 2.57 13.18
CA ASP A 1056 1.87 1.62 14.11
C ASP A 1056 2.87 1.21 15.19
N MET A 1057 3.05 2.11 16.15
CA MET A 1057 4.05 1.98 17.22
C MET A 1057 3.80 0.76 18.13
N PHE A 1058 2.55 0.33 18.29
CA PHE A 1058 2.22 -0.84 19.11
C PHE A 1058 2.60 -2.14 18.39
N LEU A 1059 2.31 -2.25 17.09
CA LEU A 1059 2.78 -3.39 16.28
C LEU A 1059 4.31 -3.45 16.25
N ALA A 1060 4.97 -2.32 15.97
CA ALA A 1060 6.44 -2.23 15.94
C ALA A 1060 7.06 -2.59 17.30
N GLY A 1061 6.49 -2.09 18.39
CA GLY A 1061 6.92 -2.37 19.76
C GLY A 1061 6.82 -3.86 20.12
N SER A 1062 5.69 -4.48 19.80
CA SER A 1062 5.50 -5.90 20.02
C SER A 1062 6.46 -6.76 19.20
N MET A 1063 6.79 -6.36 17.98
CA MET A 1063 7.81 -7.03 17.17
C MET A 1063 9.21 -6.87 17.77
N LEU A 1064 9.55 -5.68 18.27
CA LEU A 1064 10.82 -5.45 19.00
C LEU A 1064 10.93 -6.33 20.25
N MET A 1065 9.82 -6.50 20.98
CA MET A 1065 9.75 -7.38 22.14
C MET A 1065 9.96 -8.86 21.76
N VAL A 1066 9.32 -9.33 20.68
CA VAL A 1066 9.52 -10.69 20.16
C VAL A 1066 10.97 -10.92 19.74
N LEU A 1067 11.59 -9.97 19.03
CA LEU A 1067 12.99 -10.09 18.61
C LEU A 1067 13.94 -10.15 19.78
N SER A 1068 13.68 -9.34 20.80
CA SER A 1068 14.47 -9.32 22.03
C SER A 1068 14.31 -10.63 22.80
N MET A 1069 13.08 -11.17 22.87
CA MET A 1069 12.80 -12.47 23.46
C MET A 1069 13.53 -13.60 22.71
N LEU A 1070 13.50 -13.60 21.38
CA LEU A 1070 14.25 -14.58 20.55
C LEU A 1070 15.76 -14.48 20.77
N GLY A 1071 16.32 -13.28 20.92
CA GLY A 1071 17.74 -13.10 21.25
C GLY A 1071 18.12 -13.65 22.62
N VAL A 1072 17.26 -13.41 23.63
CA VAL A 1072 17.43 -13.96 24.98
C VAL A 1072 17.32 -15.48 24.98
N LEU A 1073 16.33 -16.05 24.28
CA LEU A 1073 16.17 -17.50 24.10
C LEU A 1073 17.34 -18.11 23.33
N GLY A 1074 17.85 -17.43 22.30
CA GLY A 1074 19.05 -17.83 21.56
C GLY A 1074 20.29 -17.84 22.45
N THR A 1075 20.41 -16.89 23.38
CA THR A 1075 21.49 -16.85 24.37
C THR A 1075 21.39 -18.01 25.36
N LEU A 1076 20.18 -18.35 25.82
CA LEU A 1076 19.94 -19.53 26.64
C LEU A 1076 20.30 -20.82 25.88
N ALA A 1077 19.89 -20.95 24.62
CA ALA A 1077 20.23 -22.10 23.78
C ALA A 1077 21.75 -22.23 23.59
N SER A 1078 22.44 -21.10 23.37
CA SER A 1078 23.89 -20.99 23.33
C SER A 1078 24.54 -21.51 24.63
N ASP A 1079 24.08 -21.04 25.79
CA ASP A 1079 24.60 -21.46 27.09
C ASP A 1079 24.41 -22.99 27.33
N LEU A 1080 23.27 -23.54 26.93
CA LEU A 1080 22.98 -24.97 27.04
C LEU A 1080 23.87 -25.81 26.12
N LEU A 1081 24.07 -25.37 24.88
CA LEU A 1081 24.96 -26.03 23.93
C LEU A 1081 26.43 -25.93 24.36
N LEU A 1082 26.85 -24.80 24.94
CA LEU A 1082 28.18 -24.65 25.53
C LEU A 1082 28.39 -25.61 26.70
N LEU A 1083 27.38 -25.83 27.55
CA LEU A 1083 27.42 -26.81 28.65
C LEU A 1083 27.59 -28.27 28.14
N TRP A 1084 27.17 -28.54 26.91
CA TRP A 1084 27.34 -29.83 26.24
C TRP A 1084 28.72 -29.95 25.56
N ILE A 1085 29.17 -28.88 24.91
CA ILE A 1085 30.44 -28.84 24.18
C ILE A 1085 31.64 -28.72 25.13
N ASP A 1086 31.56 -27.92 26.19
CA ASP A 1086 32.66 -27.74 27.15
C ASP A 1086 32.23 -28.16 28.57
N PRO A 1087 32.60 -29.39 29.00
CA PRO A 1087 32.29 -29.88 30.33
C PRO A 1087 32.90 -29.03 31.46
N ARG A 1088 33.93 -28.22 31.21
CA ARG A 1088 34.58 -27.35 32.22
C ARG A 1088 33.64 -26.28 32.75
N ILE A 1089 32.67 -25.86 31.93
CA ILE A 1089 31.64 -24.88 32.32
C ILE A 1089 30.76 -25.43 33.46
N ARG A 1090 30.65 -26.76 33.61
CA ARG A 1090 29.92 -27.41 34.73
C ARG A 1090 30.64 -27.29 36.07
N PHE A 1091 31.97 -27.18 36.07
CA PHE A 1091 32.80 -27.22 37.29
C PHE A 1091 33.17 -25.84 37.83
N GLY A 1092 33.06 -24.77 37.03
CA GLY A 1092 33.41 -23.40 37.43
C GLY A 1092 32.36 -22.68 38.29
N GLY A 1093 31.24 -23.33 38.64
CA GLY A 1093 30.18 -22.76 39.47
C GLY A 1093 30.37 -22.91 40.98
N GLY A 1094 31.49 -23.48 41.44
CA GLY A 1094 31.76 -23.77 42.86
C GLY A 1094 32.94 -23.02 43.49
N GLU A 1095 33.70 -22.24 42.72
CA GLU A 1095 34.79 -21.41 43.26
C GLU A 1095 34.70 -20.00 42.69
N ARG A 1096 33.86 -19.18 43.32
CA ARG A 1096 34.05 -17.74 43.47
C ARG A 1096 33.14 -17.19 44.53
#